data_AF-A0A4T0FW82-F1
#
_entry.id   AF-A0A4T0FW82-F1
#
_cell.length_a   1.000
_cell.length_b   1.000
_cell.length_c   1.000
_cell.angle_alpha   90.00
_cell.angle_beta   90.00
_cell.angle_gamma   90.00
#
_symmetry.space_group_name_H-M   'P 1'
#
loop_
_entity.id
_entity.type
_entity.pdbx_description
1 polymer ?
#
loop_
_entity_poly.entity_id
_entity_poly.type
_entity_poly.pdbx_seq_one_letter_code
_entity_poly.pdbx_strand_id
1 'polypeptide(L)'
;MFIALIGVDHKTLEWTQKYLQEVHGFILLQVCCDSQKEKTANDTKYFNSTATMIDYATERWQNNFVTPSLDSSSSVDFDLFLRRPFTLLVAVETTLANMMQNMQSIGHKNGHSFTINQFADFYDTTYKARRDKISQAHINIFNPYTNEQDYISLLHSVNLLDEQRLRPNWDTYFMELADLASQRSNCMKRRVGAVLTQDKRIVSTGYNGTPKGLTNCTQGGCPRCNNGVEQGFAECLCLHAEENALLEAGRTRIGDSAVLYCNTCPCLGCAIKIVQTGIKEVVYNQAYRVDDKTAQLFENATVSCFFTNFFTLIFTIYPLLTHLNLKRPTNNLMKQPPSDKSTTDDDSTQSSDEHDNPDDPDNKDDDSEATLSESEMVGEKRKRRSGSGSRSGSGRIVEEGIIYNHDIRFISFSFNPSIELVGAATKLGLTVTSDLTSSDLIIYESCQVELTQLSHPDNSVCQHWITDSAAANTTLPICLYNLNTSYDPNAFEDPALDIQPDSTSKYACWRTHPLVSPNEELVDALRVLKQDRIARDEKWNALAYTRALSMVKSFPHRIRSKDDILLSVPASDDEEDAASAASTYKHPRTPTKPVKNIGDKKIKAKIEEWLNYGRVYEAEKIRGSDMHSIYHSLYSIQGIGPKKAFELSRSGVRSVDELVDNGKITQDDATLAQHLNNSISRDEVERIANYVMGHARSLLAHPSYAICGGFRRAKPMSNDIDIIITQHGASVAQLNHFLVALTDSLQSTGFLTKLMRQVSLCVASNRRKEDHDYQSTMLGVVESSRKFGTSEGEHPQYRRLDVIVAKPASFHLEILSWTGSVMYERDLRSYVRRHKLKLNASSVYNDTTDEELDLSLVRSERHLLRVLRLPWIAPQYRNCD
;
A
#
# COMPACT_ATOMS: atom_id res chain seq x y z
N MET A 1 -25.59 -30.46 4.93
CA MET A 1 -24.90 -29.65 3.88
C MET A 1 -24.37 -30.58 2.79
N PHE A 2 -24.45 -30.21 1.51
CA PHE A 2 -23.89 -31.00 0.41
C PHE A 2 -22.77 -30.24 -0.30
N ILE A 3 -21.50 -30.65 -0.13
CA ILE A 3 -20.35 -30.01 -0.78
C ILE A 3 -20.03 -30.71 -2.10
N ALA A 4 -20.07 -29.96 -3.19
CA ALA A 4 -19.66 -30.40 -4.52
C ALA A 4 -18.28 -29.82 -4.84
N LEU A 5 -17.29 -30.67 -5.13
CA LEU A 5 -15.91 -30.24 -5.40
C LEU A 5 -15.66 -30.11 -6.91
N ILE A 6 -14.94 -29.08 -7.34
CA ILE A 6 -14.47 -28.93 -8.73
C ILE A 6 -13.05 -28.35 -8.74
N GLY A 7 -12.21 -28.76 -9.69
CA GLY A 7 -10.86 -28.23 -9.80
C GLY A 7 -10.07 -28.96 -10.88
N VAL A 8 -8.80 -28.61 -11.06
CA VAL A 8 -7.92 -29.25 -12.06
C VAL A 8 -6.88 -30.17 -11.41
N ASP A 9 -6.40 -29.85 -10.21
CA ASP A 9 -5.43 -30.68 -9.48
C ASP A 9 -6.13 -31.77 -8.65
N HIS A 10 -6.04 -33.01 -9.12
CA HIS A 10 -6.68 -34.17 -8.49
C HIS A 10 -6.22 -34.40 -7.04
N LYS A 11 -4.96 -34.09 -6.72
CA LYS A 11 -4.40 -34.35 -5.39
C LYS A 11 -4.97 -33.40 -4.33
N THR A 12 -5.07 -32.12 -4.64
CA THR A 12 -5.66 -31.12 -3.73
C THR A 12 -7.18 -31.37 -3.56
N LEU A 13 -7.86 -31.80 -4.61
CA LEU A 13 -9.27 -32.23 -4.53
C LEU A 13 -9.43 -33.44 -3.61
N GLU A 14 -8.55 -34.44 -3.72
CA GLU A 14 -8.53 -35.62 -2.84
C GLU A 14 -8.30 -35.22 -1.37
N TRP A 15 -7.35 -34.33 -1.09
CA TRP A 15 -7.12 -33.81 0.26
C TRP A 15 -8.35 -33.11 0.84
N THR A 16 -9.04 -32.30 0.03
CA THR A 16 -10.27 -31.61 0.45
C THR A 16 -11.39 -32.60 0.76
N GLN A 17 -11.53 -33.63 -0.07
CA GLN A 17 -12.49 -34.71 0.13
C GLN A 17 -12.18 -35.49 1.42
N LYS A 18 -10.93 -35.90 1.63
CA LYS A 18 -10.49 -36.60 2.86
C LYS A 18 -10.72 -35.77 4.10
N TYR A 19 -10.37 -34.49 4.06
CA TYR A 19 -10.66 -33.56 5.15
C TYR A 19 -12.15 -33.58 5.54
N LEU A 20 -13.05 -33.51 4.55
CA LEU A 20 -14.49 -33.54 4.81
C LEU A 20 -14.97 -34.90 5.36
N GLN A 21 -14.46 -36.01 4.83
CA GLN A 21 -14.86 -37.35 5.25
C GLN A 21 -14.29 -37.73 6.63
N GLU A 22 -12.99 -37.58 6.82
CA GLU A 22 -12.25 -38.10 7.98
C GLU A 22 -12.34 -37.15 9.18
N VAL A 23 -12.30 -35.84 8.96
CA VAL A 23 -12.34 -34.84 10.04
C VAL A 23 -13.77 -34.47 10.40
N HIS A 24 -14.66 -34.34 9.40
CA HIS A 24 -16.01 -33.83 9.59
C HIS A 24 -17.12 -34.87 9.34
N GLY A 25 -16.78 -36.12 9.05
CA GLY A 25 -17.74 -37.21 8.92
C GLY A 25 -18.70 -37.08 7.73
N PHE A 26 -18.30 -36.37 6.67
CA PHE A 26 -19.12 -36.25 5.47
C PHE A 26 -19.24 -37.60 4.74
N ILE A 27 -20.45 -37.93 4.30
CA ILE A 27 -20.72 -39.14 3.53
C ILE A 27 -20.39 -38.86 2.06
N LEU A 28 -19.52 -39.68 1.46
CA LEU A 28 -19.12 -39.53 0.06
C LEU A 28 -20.21 -40.07 -0.86
N LEU A 29 -20.70 -39.25 -1.78
CA LEU A 29 -21.65 -39.63 -2.82
C LEU A 29 -20.95 -39.58 -4.18
N GLN A 30 -20.99 -40.68 -4.93
CA GLN A 30 -20.27 -40.80 -6.20
C GLN A 30 -21.16 -41.40 -7.30
N VAL A 31 -21.04 -40.89 -8.52
CA VAL A 31 -21.68 -41.47 -9.72
C VAL A 31 -20.70 -42.47 -10.36
N CYS A 32 -21.14 -43.71 -10.59
CA CYS A 32 -20.34 -44.77 -11.23
C CYS A 32 -20.93 -45.20 -12.56
N CYS A 33 -20.05 -45.42 -13.55
CA CYS A 33 -20.41 -45.86 -14.91
C CYS A 33 -20.67 -47.37 -15.00
N ASP A 34 -20.03 -48.17 -14.13
CA ASP A 34 -20.03 -49.63 -14.22
C ASP A 34 -20.63 -50.29 -12.98
N SER A 35 -21.43 -51.32 -13.22
CA SER A 35 -22.07 -52.18 -12.22
C SER A 35 -21.08 -53.12 -11.52
N GLN A 36 -20.08 -52.56 -10.81
CA GLN A 36 -19.30 -53.31 -9.84
C GLN A 36 -19.91 -53.18 -8.44
N LYS A 37 -20.58 -54.27 -8.05
CA LYS A 37 -21.05 -54.52 -6.69
C LYS A 37 -19.85 -54.78 -5.76
N GLU A 38 -20.00 -54.28 -4.54
CA GLU A 38 -19.34 -54.74 -3.30
C GLU A 38 -17.87 -54.39 -3.06
N LYS A 39 -17.67 -53.34 -2.27
CA LYS A 39 -17.14 -53.44 -0.89
C LYS A 39 -17.44 -52.11 -0.18
N THR A 40 -18.35 -52.14 0.79
CA THR A 40 -18.60 -51.01 1.70
C THR A 40 -17.40 -50.83 2.62
N ALA A 41 -16.38 -50.14 2.13
CA ALA A 41 -15.44 -49.44 2.98
C ALA A 41 -16.09 -48.12 3.40
N ASN A 42 -16.02 -47.81 4.71
CA ASN A 42 -16.57 -46.65 5.43
C ASN A 42 -17.20 -45.53 4.56
N ASP A 43 -18.52 -45.33 4.73
CA ASP A 43 -19.29 -44.13 4.38
C ASP A 43 -19.29 -43.60 2.93
N THR A 44 -19.04 -44.46 1.93
CA THR A 44 -19.23 -44.12 0.50
C THR A 44 -20.52 -44.72 -0.10
N LYS A 45 -21.27 -43.94 -0.89
CA LYS A 45 -22.49 -44.34 -1.61
C LYS A 45 -22.36 -44.10 -3.11
N TYR A 46 -22.77 -45.09 -3.89
CA TYR A 46 -22.67 -45.07 -5.35
C TYR A 46 -24.05 -44.93 -6.00
N PHE A 47 -24.12 -44.14 -7.07
CA PHE A 47 -25.33 -43.86 -7.83
C PHE A 47 -25.09 -44.06 -9.32
N ASN A 48 -26.15 -44.43 -10.04
CA ASN A 48 -26.12 -44.63 -11.50
C ASN A 48 -26.24 -43.32 -12.30
N SER A 49 -26.63 -42.22 -11.67
CA SER A 49 -26.77 -40.91 -12.31
C SER A 49 -26.63 -39.79 -11.28
N THR A 50 -26.34 -38.58 -11.75
CA THR A 50 -26.33 -37.39 -10.90
C THR A 50 -27.71 -37.09 -10.31
N ALA A 51 -28.78 -37.34 -11.08
CA ALA A 51 -30.15 -37.12 -10.63
C ALA A 51 -30.51 -37.98 -9.41
N THR A 52 -30.25 -39.29 -9.47
CA THR A 52 -30.55 -40.22 -8.37
C THR A 52 -29.70 -39.94 -7.12
N MET A 53 -28.48 -39.45 -7.30
CA MET A 53 -27.63 -38.98 -6.20
C MET A 53 -28.19 -37.72 -5.53
N ILE A 54 -28.62 -36.74 -6.32
CA ILE A 54 -29.21 -35.49 -5.81
C ILE A 54 -30.53 -35.76 -5.11
N ASP A 55 -31.36 -36.66 -5.64
CA ASP A 55 -32.62 -37.06 -5.00
C ASP A 55 -32.37 -37.71 -3.64
N TYR A 56 -31.40 -38.64 -3.56
CA TYR A 56 -30.99 -39.25 -2.31
C TYR A 56 -30.51 -38.22 -1.27
N ALA A 57 -29.68 -37.26 -1.70
CA ALA A 57 -29.19 -36.18 -0.85
C ALA A 57 -30.34 -35.24 -0.42
N THR A 58 -31.31 -34.97 -1.31
CA THR A 58 -32.47 -34.11 -1.05
C THR A 58 -33.40 -34.71 0.00
N GLU A 59 -33.69 -36.02 -0.08
CA GLU A 59 -34.46 -36.73 0.96
C GLU A 59 -33.79 -36.69 2.34
N ARG A 60 -32.48 -36.50 2.37
CA ARG A 60 -31.64 -36.53 3.57
C ARG A 60 -30.86 -35.23 3.76
N TRP A 61 -31.43 -34.10 3.35
CA TRP A 61 -30.74 -32.81 3.26
C TRP A 61 -30.10 -32.33 4.58
N GLN A 62 -30.55 -32.87 5.72
CA GLN A 62 -29.99 -32.61 7.05
C GLN A 62 -28.64 -33.30 7.29
N ASN A 63 -28.30 -34.32 6.50
CA ASN A 63 -27.01 -34.99 6.58
C ASN A 63 -25.93 -34.20 5.82
N ASN A 64 -24.66 -34.54 6.11
CA ASN A 64 -23.50 -33.95 5.46
C ASN A 64 -22.97 -34.87 4.37
N PHE A 65 -22.90 -34.36 3.15
CA PHE A 65 -22.51 -35.09 1.96
C PHE A 65 -21.39 -34.36 1.22
N VAL A 66 -20.48 -35.11 0.61
CA VAL A 66 -19.45 -34.59 -0.29
C VAL A 66 -19.43 -35.41 -1.58
N THR A 67 -19.22 -34.78 -2.74
CA THR A 67 -18.88 -35.51 -3.97
C THR A 67 -17.39 -35.45 -4.25
N PRO A 68 -16.82 -36.44 -4.97
CA PRO A 68 -15.52 -36.24 -5.58
C PRO A 68 -15.57 -35.09 -6.60
N SER A 69 -14.40 -34.76 -7.17
CA SER A 69 -14.29 -33.79 -8.26
C SER A 69 -15.34 -34.03 -9.33
N LEU A 70 -16.15 -33.02 -9.60
CA LEU A 70 -17.11 -33.04 -10.70
C LEU A 70 -16.34 -32.98 -12.02
N ASP A 71 -16.23 -34.12 -12.69
CA ASP A 71 -15.58 -34.23 -13.99
C ASP A 71 -16.48 -33.70 -15.12
N SER A 72 -15.87 -33.31 -16.24
CA SER A 72 -16.56 -32.81 -17.43
C SER A 72 -17.19 -33.92 -18.29
N SER A 73 -17.27 -35.16 -17.78
CA SER A 73 -17.90 -36.26 -18.52
C SER A 73 -19.40 -36.04 -18.68
N SER A 74 -19.97 -36.60 -19.74
CA SER A 74 -21.40 -36.48 -20.10
C SER A 74 -22.38 -37.09 -19.08
N SER A 75 -21.90 -37.72 -18.01
CA SER A 75 -22.70 -38.33 -16.94
C SER A 75 -22.99 -37.41 -15.75
N VAL A 76 -22.32 -36.25 -15.66
CA VAL A 76 -22.47 -35.30 -14.54
C VAL A 76 -23.28 -34.07 -14.94
N ASP A 77 -24.50 -33.96 -14.42
CA ASP A 77 -25.37 -32.79 -14.63
C ASP A 77 -25.14 -31.75 -13.52
N PHE A 78 -24.34 -30.73 -13.86
CA PHE A 78 -23.87 -29.71 -12.94
C PHE A 78 -25.00 -28.80 -12.42
N ASP A 79 -26.00 -28.52 -13.25
CA ASP A 79 -27.08 -27.59 -12.91
C ASP A 79 -27.95 -28.13 -11.77
N LEU A 80 -28.00 -29.46 -11.59
CA LEU A 80 -28.75 -30.07 -10.50
C LEU A 80 -28.18 -29.72 -9.12
N PHE A 81 -26.87 -29.48 -9.02
CA PHE A 81 -26.24 -29.06 -7.77
C PHE A 81 -26.59 -27.60 -7.43
N LEU A 82 -26.50 -26.69 -8.40
CA LEU A 82 -26.77 -25.26 -8.20
C LEU A 82 -28.23 -24.95 -7.86
N ARG A 83 -29.17 -25.82 -8.27
CA ARG A 83 -30.60 -25.66 -7.96
C ARG A 83 -30.97 -25.96 -6.51
N ARG A 84 -30.08 -26.56 -5.72
CA ARG A 84 -30.39 -27.04 -4.36
C ARG A 84 -29.80 -26.08 -3.31
N PRO A 85 -30.64 -25.48 -2.44
CA PRO A 85 -30.19 -24.47 -1.49
C PRO A 85 -29.32 -25.02 -0.35
N PHE A 86 -29.20 -26.34 -0.22
CA PHE A 86 -28.32 -27.00 0.74
C PHE A 86 -26.97 -27.42 0.12
N THR A 87 -26.74 -27.11 -1.16
CA THR A 87 -25.54 -27.49 -1.91
C THR A 87 -24.56 -26.33 -2.00
N LEU A 88 -23.31 -26.59 -1.63
CA LEU A 88 -22.19 -25.65 -1.70
C LEU A 88 -21.21 -26.14 -2.76
N LEU A 89 -21.05 -25.38 -3.84
CA LEU A 89 -20.06 -25.66 -4.87
C LEU A 89 -18.71 -25.02 -4.50
N VAL A 90 -17.67 -25.84 -4.40
CA VAL A 90 -16.33 -25.45 -3.97
C VAL A 90 -15.33 -25.76 -5.08
N ALA A 91 -14.78 -24.72 -5.69
CA ALA A 91 -13.61 -24.81 -6.55
C ALA A 91 -12.34 -24.95 -5.71
N VAL A 92 -11.43 -25.81 -6.15
CA VAL A 92 -10.14 -26.06 -5.49
C VAL A 92 -9.05 -25.98 -6.55
N GLU A 93 -8.13 -25.04 -6.36
CA GLU A 93 -7.03 -24.73 -7.28
C GLU A 93 -5.67 -24.81 -6.56
N THR A 94 -4.57 -24.84 -7.30
CA THR A 94 -3.20 -24.85 -6.74
C THR A 94 -2.25 -24.16 -7.72
N THR A 95 -1.01 -23.87 -7.29
CA THR A 95 0.03 -23.37 -8.20
C THR A 95 0.31 -24.37 -9.32
N LEU A 96 0.65 -23.85 -10.52
CA LEU A 96 1.06 -24.67 -11.67
C LEU A 96 2.26 -25.57 -11.34
N ALA A 97 3.18 -25.08 -10.51
CA ALA A 97 4.35 -25.83 -10.06
C ALA A 97 3.95 -27.07 -9.21
N ASN A 98 3.07 -26.89 -8.23
CA ASN A 98 2.57 -27.99 -7.40
C ASN A 98 1.80 -29.00 -8.25
N MET A 99 0.97 -28.51 -9.17
CA MET A 99 0.22 -29.38 -10.07
C MET A 99 1.14 -30.19 -10.99
N MET A 100 2.19 -29.59 -11.54
CA MET A 100 3.18 -30.29 -12.36
C MET A 100 3.93 -31.35 -11.55
N GLN A 101 4.35 -31.02 -10.33
CA GLN A 101 5.02 -31.97 -9.44
C GLN A 101 4.11 -33.16 -9.07
N ASN A 102 2.84 -32.88 -8.77
CA ASN A 102 1.84 -33.91 -8.49
C ASN A 102 1.64 -34.82 -9.71
N MET A 103 1.52 -34.25 -10.91
CA MET A 103 1.32 -35.00 -12.15
C MET A 103 2.55 -35.84 -12.53
N GLN A 104 3.76 -35.31 -12.33
CA GLN A 104 5.01 -36.06 -12.49
C GLN A 104 5.10 -37.22 -11.49
N SER A 105 4.68 -37.04 -10.24
CA SER A 105 4.67 -38.11 -9.24
C SER A 105 3.72 -39.26 -9.62
N ILE A 106 2.60 -38.94 -10.27
CA ILE A 106 1.64 -39.93 -10.80
C ILE A 106 2.21 -40.60 -12.06
N GLY A 107 2.81 -39.83 -12.96
CA GLY A 107 3.49 -40.34 -14.15
C GLY A 107 4.61 -41.32 -13.81
N HIS A 108 5.49 -40.97 -12.87
CA HIS A 108 6.58 -41.83 -12.41
C HIS A 108 6.07 -43.16 -11.82
N LYS A 109 4.95 -43.14 -11.08
CA LYS A 109 4.31 -44.37 -10.56
C LYS A 109 3.76 -45.25 -11.68
N ASN A 110 3.36 -44.67 -12.80
CA ASN A 110 2.81 -45.35 -13.97
C ASN A 110 3.86 -45.62 -15.08
N GLY A 111 5.15 -45.33 -14.83
CA GLY A 111 6.22 -45.56 -15.81
C GLY A 111 6.30 -44.54 -16.95
N HIS A 112 5.65 -43.37 -16.82
CA HIS A 112 5.59 -42.33 -17.84
C HIS A 112 6.14 -41.00 -17.30
N SER A 113 7.06 -40.36 -18.02
CA SER A 113 7.52 -39.00 -17.70
C SER A 113 6.80 -37.98 -18.59
N PHE A 114 6.26 -36.92 -18.00
CA PHE A 114 5.60 -35.84 -18.72
C PHE A 114 6.59 -34.72 -19.03
N THR A 115 6.66 -34.31 -20.29
CA THR A 115 7.35 -33.08 -20.69
C THR A 115 6.56 -31.84 -20.29
N ILE A 116 7.22 -30.69 -20.19
CA ILE A 116 6.57 -29.40 -19.87
C ILE A 116 5.45 -29.04 -20.87
N ASN A 117 5.64 -29.37 -22.15
CA ASN A 117 4.65 -29.11 -23.20
C ASN A 117 3.42 -30.01 -23.04
N GLN A 118 3.62 -31.30 -22.70
CA GLN A 118 2.50 -32.21 -22.43
C GLN A 118 1.70 -31.80 -21.19
N PHE A 119 2.37 -31.27 -20.16
CA PHE A 119 1.69 -30.69 -19.00
C PHE A 119 0.87 -29.45 -19.38
N ALA A 120 1.44 -28.53 -20.16
CA ALA A 120 0.76 -27.33 -20.62
C ALA A 120 -0.48 -27.68 -21.47
N ASP A 121 -0.37 -28.61 -22.42
CA ASP A 121 -1.48 -29.06 -23.25
C ASP A 121 -2.60 -29.72 -22.43
N PHE A 122 -2.23 -30.55 -21.45
CA PHE A 122 -3.19 -31.16 -20.51
C PHE A 122 -3.89 -30.09 -19.66
N TYR A 123 -3.13 -29.15 -19.09
CA TYR A 123 -3.67 -28.09 -18.24
C TYR A 123 -4.62 -27.21 -19.03
N ASP A 124 -4.22 -26.73 -20.20
CA ASP A 124 -5.04 -25.88 -21.05
C ASP A 124 -6.34 -26.57 -21.46
N THR A 125 -6.26 -27.85 -21.84
CA THR A 125 -7.44 -28.62 -22.26
C THR A 125 -8.40 -28.83 -21.10
N THR A 126 -7.88 -29.24 -19.93
CA THR A 126 -8.69 -29.56 -18.75
C THR A 126 -9.26 -28.31 -18.09
N TYR A 127 -8.46 -27.24 -17.98
CA TYR A 127 -8.90 -25.96 -17.45
C TYR A 127 -9.94 -25.32 -18.36
N LYS A 128 -9.74 -25.29 -19.68
CA LYS A 128 -10.76 -24.77 -20.63
C LYS A 128 -12.09 -25.50 -20.51
N ALA A 129 -12.08 -26.82 -20.30
CA ALA A 129 -13.29 -27.62 -20.13
C ALA A 129 -14.02 -27.36 -18.79
N ARG A 130 -13.33 -26.84 -17.77
CA ARG A 130 -13.86 -26.64 -16.41
C ARG A 130 -14.04 -25.16 -16.02
N ARG A 131 -13.47 -24.22 -16.78
CA ARG A 131 -13.40 -22.77 -16.48
C ARG A 131 -14.76 -22.16 -16.14
N ASP A 132 -15.76 -22.40 -16.97
CA ASP A 132 -17.10 -21.82 -16.80
C ASP A 132 -17.82 -22.35 -15.56
N LYS A 133 -17.45 -23.57 -15.11
CA LYS A 133 -18.00 -24.19 -13.90
C LYS A 133 -17.25 -23.74 -12.65
N ILE A 134 -15.93 -23.55 -12.76
CA ILE A 134 -15.10 -22.99 -11.68
C ILE A 134 -15.52 -21.55 -11.36
N SER A 135 -15.82 -20.73 -12.36
CA SER A 135 -16.30 -19.35 -12.16
C SER A 135 -17.68 -19.26 -11.51
N GLN A 136 -18.47 -20.34 -11.54
CA GLN A 136 -19.78 -20.45 -10.89
C GLN A 136 -19.69 -21.00 -9.46
N ALA A 137 -18.49 -21.32 -8.96
CA ALA A 137 -18.32 -21.82 -7.60
C ALA A 137 -18.71 -20.76 -6.56
N HIS A 138 -19.37 -21.20 -5.49
CA HIS A 138 -19.69 -20.33 -4.36
C HIS A 138 -18.42 -19.95 -3.59
N ILE A 139 -17.39 -20.82 -3.63
CA ILE A 139 -16.09 -20.65 -2.98
C ILE A 139 -15.02 -21.25 -3.90
N ASN A 140 -13.92 -20.54 -4.14
CA ASN A 140 -12.68 -21.01 -4.79
C ASN A 140 -11.44 -21.06 -3.86
N ILE A 141 -11.12 -22.22 -3.29
CA ILE A 141 -9.98 -22.43 -2.40
C ILE A 141 -8.70 -22.62 -3.23
N PHE A 142 -7.74 -21.72 -3.09
CA PHE A 142 -6.40 -21.90 -3.68
C PHE A 142 -5.48 -22.59 -2.68
N ASN A 143 -4.70 -23.58 -3.13
CA ASN A 143 -3.72 -24.32 -2.34
C ASN A 143 -2.29 -23.88 -2.73
N PRO A 144 -1.56 -23.19 -1.85
CA PRO A 144 -0.18 -22.82 -2.11
C PRO A 144 0.80 -23.90 -1.62
N TYR A 145 0.34 -24.89 -0.86
CA TYR A 145 1.16 -25.85 -0.14
C TYR A 145 1.39 -27.14 -0.93
N THR A 146 2.57 -27.72 -0.77
CA THR A 146 2.96 -29.00 -1.37
C THR A 146 2.65 -30.21 -0.48
N ASN A 147 2.27 -29.99 0.78
CA ASN A 147 1.93 -31.02 1.75
C ASN A 147 0.47 -30.91 2.24
N GLU A 148 -0.10 -32.06 2.60
CA GLU A 148 -1.51 -32.19 3.00
C GLU A 148 -1.81 -31.51 4.33
N GLN A 149 -0.87 -31.51 5.28
CA GLN A 149 -1.08 -31.02 6.64
C GLN A 149 -1.29 -29.49 6.68
N ASP A 150 -0.47 -28.75 5.93
CA ASP A 150 -0.59 -27.30 5.81
C ASP A 150 -1.86 -26.91 5.05
N TYR A 151 -2.21 -27.67 4.01
CA TYR A 151 -3.46 -27.46 3.28
C TYR A 151 -4.70 -27.71 4.16
N ILE A 152 -4.69 -28.74 5.01
CA ILE A 152 -5.77 -28.97 5.99
C ILE A 152 -5.86 -27.79 6.98
N SER A 153 -4.72 -27.22 7.39
CA SER A 153 -4.70 -26.03 8.25
C SER A 153 -5.33 -24.80 7.57
N LEU A 154 -5.15 -24.65 6.25
CA LEU A 154 -5.87 -23.66 5.46
C LEU A 154 -7.38 -23.93 5.42
N LEU A 155 -7.80 -25.18 5.23
CA LEU A 155 -9.23 -25.53 5.22
C LEU A 155 -9.91 -25.23 6.56
N HIS A 156 -9.19 -25.37 7.68
CA HIS A 156 -9.68 -24.95 8.99
C HIS A 156 -9.90 -23.43 9.07
N SER A 157 -9.00 -22.61 8.52
CA SER A 157 -9.12 -21.14 8.56
C SER A 157 -10.18 -20.58 7.61
N VAL A 158 -10.42 -21.24 6.47
CA VAL A 158 -11.48 -20.88 5.51
C VAL A 158 -12.88 -21.04 6.12
N ASN A 159 -13.03 -21.89 7.15
CA ASN A 159 -14.31 -22.25 7.76
C ASN A 159 -15.34 -22.66 6.69
N LEU A 160 -15.01 -23.72 5.96
CA LEU A 160 -15.83 -24.22 4.85
C LEU A 160 -17.26 -24.59 5.25
N LEU A 161 -17.47 -24.89 6.53
CA LEU A 161 -18.74 -25.36 7.09
C LEU A 161 -19.66 -24.23 7.59
N ASP A 162 -19.31 -22.96 7.36
CA ASP A 162 -20.18 -21.84 7.72
C ASP A 162 -21.51 -21.89 6.95
N GLU A 163 -22.60 -22.20 7.65
CA GLU A 163 -23.95 -22.31 7.08
C GLU A 163 -24.47 -20.99 6.50
N GLN A 164 -23.91 -19.84 6.91
CA GLN A 164 -24.29 -18.53 6.35
C GLN A 164 -23.98 -18.41 4.86
N ARG A 165 -23.07 -19.26 4.35
CA ARG A 165 -22.70 -19.35 2.93
C ARG A 165 -23.79 -19.98 2.07
N LEU A 166 -24.64 -20.81 2.68
CA LEU A 166 -25.82 -21.40 2.03
C LEU A 166 -27.06 -20.54 2.24
N ARG A 167 -27.19 -19.98 3.44
CA ARG A 167 -28.33 -19.16 3.82
C ARG A 167 -27.88 -18.05 4.77
N PRO A 168 -27.75 -16.79 4.29
CA PRO A 168 -27.37 -15.69 5.16
C PRO A 168 -28.38 -15.52 6.29
N ASN A 169 -27.89 -15.15 7.48
CA ASN A 169 -28.76 -14.73 8.56
C ASN A 169 -29.39 -13.36 8.23
N TRP A 170 -30.33 -12.89 9.06
CA TRP A 170 -31.05 -11.65 8.79
C TRP A 170 -30.12 -10.42 8.74
N ASP A 171 -29.14 -10.33 9.63
CA ASP A 171 -28.22 -9.20 9.64
C ASP A 171 -27.32 -9.22 8.41
N THR A 172 -26.79 -10.38 8.02
CA THR A 172 -26.01 -10.55 6.78
C THR A 172 -26.85 -10.12 5.57
N TYR A 173 -28.09 -10.62 5.47
CA TYR A 173 -29.01 -10.29 4.38
C TYR A 173 -29.34 -8.79 4.29
N PHE A 174 -29.67 -8.14 5.42
CA PHE A 174 -30.01 -6.72 5.41
C PHE A 174 -28.80 -5.80 5.26
N MET A 175 -27.63 -6.21 5.72
CA MET A 175 -26.38 -5.48 5.46
C MET A 175 -25.97 -5.59 4.00
N GLU A 176 -26.10 -6.76 3.34
CA GLU A 176 -25.89 -6.90 1.90
C GLU A 176 -26.86 -6.03 1.09
N LEU A 177 -28.12 -5.93 1.51
CA LEU A 177 -29.09 -5.02 0.91
C LEU A 177 -28.74 -3.54 1.13
N ALA A 178 -28.16 -3.19 2.29
CA ALA A 178 -27.64 -1.84 2.52
C ALA A 178 -26.43 -1.56 1.61
N ASP A 179 -25.51 -2.51 1.45
CA ASP A 179 -24.39 -2.42 0.50
C ASP A 179 -24.91 -2.24 -0.94
N LEU A 180 -25.93 -3.01 -1.35
CA LEU A 180 -26.58 -2.86 -2.66
C LEU A 180 -27.23 -1.49 -2.82
N ALA A 181 -27.97 -1.01 -1.81
CA ALA A 181 -28.57 0.33 -1.82
C ALA A 181 -27.50 1.42 -1.95
N SER A 182 -26.35 1.26 -1.28
CA SER A 182 -25.23 2.20 -1.34
C SER A 182 -24.68 2.40 -2.77
N GLN A 183 -24.81 1.39 -3.64
CA GLN A 183 -24.38 1.47 -5.04
C GLN A 183 -25.19 2.50 -5.85
N ARG A 184 -26.42 2.82 -5.41
CA ARG A 184 -27.25 3.88 -6.01
C ARG A 184 -26.89 5.29 -5.53
N SER A 185 -25.98 5.43 -4.57
CA SER A 185 -25.55 6.73 -4.07
C SER A 185 -24.95 7.58 -5.18
N ASN A 186 -25.46 8.81 -5.32
CA ASN A 186 -24.91 9.81 -6.24
C ASN A 186 -23.97 10.80 -5.53
N CYS A 187 -23.74 10.64 -4.23
CA CYS A 187 -22.89 11.54 -3.46
C CYS A 187 -21.40 11.35 -3.82
N MET A 188 -20.72 12.45 -4.14
CA MET A 188 -19.30 12.44 -4.55
C MET A 188 -18.31 12.25 -3.39
N LYS A 189 -18.80 12.23 -2.14
CA LYS A 189 -17.94 12.11 -0.95
C LYS A 189 -17.88 10.69 -0.39
N ARG A 190 -19.01 9.98 -0.33
CA ARG A 190 -19.15 8.63 0.24
C ARG A 190 -20.32 7.91 -0.40
N ARG A 191 -20.24 6.58 -0.48
CA ARG A 191 -21.36 5.72 -0.85
C ARG A 191 -21.88 5.06 0.43
N VAL A 192 -23.05 5.49 0.88
CA VAL A 192 -23.70 4.98 2.08
C VAL A 192 -25.08 4.49 1.68
N GLY A 193 -25.45 3.30 2.12
CA GLY A 193 -26.79 2.76 2.05
C GLY A 193 -27.35 2.52 3.44
N ALA A 194 -28.67 2.47 3.52
CA ALA A 194 -29.41 2.12 4.72
C ALA A 194 -30.66 1.33 4.35
N VAL A 195 -31.03 0.39 5.21
CA VAL A 195 -32.25 -0.41 5.11
C VAL A 195 -32.92 -0.37 6.47
N LEU A 196 -34.15 0.16 6.50
CA LEU A 196 -34.99 0.10 7.68
C LEU A 196 -35.86 -1.14 7.59
N THR A 197 -35.89 -1.94 8.65
CA THR A 197 -36.69 -3.14 8.72
C THR A 197 -37.61 -3.12 9.94
N GLN A 198 -38.68 -3.89 9.87
CA GLN A 198 -39.57 -4.19 10.98
C GLN A 198 -40.03 -5.64 10.84
N ASP A 199 -39.94 -6.42 11.90
CA ASP A 199 -40.29 -7.85 11.91
C ASP A 199 -39.64 -8.63 10.75
N LYS A 200 -38.37 -8.31 10.44
CA LYS A 200 -37.58 -8.89 9.33
C LYS A 200 -38.18 -8.63 7.94
N ARG A 201 -38.90 -7.51 7.78
CA ARG A 201 -39.39 -7.01 6.50
C ARG A 201 -38.84 -5.63 6.24
N ILE A 202 -38.48 -5.35 5.00
CA ILE A 202 -38.00 -4.03 4.60
C ILE A 202 -39.18 -3.05 4.68
N VAL A 203 -39.02 -2.00 5.49
CA VAL A 203 -39.94 -0.85 5.57
C VAL A 203 -39.56 0.17 4.50
N SER A 204 -38.27 0.48 4.40
CA SER A 204 -37.72 1.41 3.42
C SER A 204 -36.23 1.15 3.18
N THR A 205 -35.73 1.69 2.07
CA THR A 205 -34.30 1.77 1.77
C THR A 205 -33.91 3.22 1.57
N GLY A 206 -32.64 3.52 1.82
CA GLY A 206 -32.08 4.84 1.63
C GLY A 206 -30.65 4.75 1.12
N TYR A 207 -30.26 5.74 0.33
CA TYR A 207 -28.89 5.95 -0.09
C TYR A 207 -28.62 7.45 -0.09
N ASN A 208 -27.38 7.85 0.15
CA ASN A 208 -27.06 9.26 0.28
C ASN A 208 -26.97 9.97 -1.09
N GLY A 209 -27.48 11.19 -1.19
CA GLY A 209 -27.53 11.94 -2.46
C GLY A 209 -28.29 13.25 -2.39
N THR A 210 -28.29 14.03 -3.48
CA THR A 210 -29.04 15.29 -3.56
C THR A 210 -30.56 15.06 -3.47
N PRO A 211 -31.33 16.05 -2.96
CA PRO A 211 -32.79 15.97 -2.86
C PRO A 211 -33.48 15.69 -4.21
N LYS A 212 -34.68 15.09 -4.13
CA LYS A 212 -35.52 14.81 -5.30
C LYS A 212 -35.79 16.08 -6.10
N GLY A 213 -35.69 15.98 -7.43
CA GLY A 213 -35.93 17.08 -8.36
C GLY A 213 -34.74 18.03 -8.57
N LEU A 214 -33.62 17.82 -7.87
CA LEU A 214 -32.39 18.58 -8.08
C LEU A 214 -31.38 17.79 -8.94
N THR A 215 -30.44 18.51 -9.53
CA THR A 215 -29.29 17.91 -10.23
C THR A 215 -28.57 16.92 -9.32
N ASN A 216 -28.21 15.74 -9.84
CA ASN A 216 -27.51 14.74 -9.05
C ASN A 216 -26.16 15.27 -8.56
N CYS A 217 -25.71 14.84 -7.38
CA CYS A 217 -24.39 15.25 -6.89
C CYS A 217 -23.26 14.82 -7.84
N THR A 218 -23.36 13.67 -8.52
CA THR A 218 -22.43 13.24 -9.58
C THR A 218 -22.41 14.15 -10.82
N GLN A 219 -23.44 14.99 -10.98
CA GLN A 219 -23.60 15.96 -12.08
C GLN A 219 -23.33 17.40 -11.60
N GLY A 220 -22.72 17.58 -10.43
CA GLY A 220 -22.41 18.91 -9.89
C GLY A 220 -23.50 19.51 -8.98
N GLY A 221 -24.59 18.80 -8.70
CA GLY A 221 -25.73 19.34 -7.95
C GLY A 221 -25.48 19.68 -6.47
N CYS A 222 -24.34 19.28 -5.91
CA CYS A 222 -23.92 19.67 -4.56
C CYS A 222 -22.56 20.38 -4.62
N PRO A 223 -22.51 21.72 -4.45
CA PRO A 223 -21.27 22.48 -4.50
C PRO A 223 -20.23 22.01 -3.46
N ARG A 224 -20.65 21.73 -2.22
CA ARG A 224 -19.76 21.22 -1.17
C ARG A 224 -19.09 19.89 -1.56
N CYS A 225 -19.87 18.96 -2.13
CA CYS A 225 -19.34 17.66 -2.53
C CYS A 225 -18.40 17.76 -3.73
N ASN A 226 -18.68 18.67 -4.68
CA ASN A 226 -17.96 18.80 -5.94
C ASN A 226 -16.75 19.75 -5.90
N ASN A 227 -16.68 20.69 -4.95
CA ASN A 227 -15.62 21.70 -4.92
C ASN A 227 -14.30 21.26 -4.28
N GLY A 228 -14.20 20.06 -3.71
CA GLY A 228 -12.92 19.48 -3.28
C GLY A 228 -12.17 20.19 -2.13
N VAL A 229 -12.67 21.32 -1.62
CA VAL A 229 -12.10 22.06 -0.48
C VAL A 229 -12.75 21.56 0.81
N GLU A 230 -11.94 21.20 1.83
CA GLU A 230 -12.44 20.91 3.19
C GLU A 230 -12.71 22.18 4.01
N GLN A 231 -12.41 23.35 3.45
CA GLN A 231 -12.64 24.65 4.07
C GLN A 231 -13.52 25.51 3.17
N GLY A 232 -14.80 25.38 3.41
CA GLY A 232 -15.82 26.33 2.99
C GLY A 232 -17.02 26.08 3.88
N PHE A 233 -17.57 27.14 4.49
CA PHE A 233 -18.79 27.12 5.30
C PHE A 233 -20.05 26.68 4.52
N ALA A 234 -19.89 26.12 3.31
CA ALA A 234 -20.98 25.64 2.48
C ALA A 234 -21.53 24.31 3.01
N GLU A 235 -22.80 24.30 3.37
CA GLU A 235 -23.53 23.13 3.86
C GLU A 235 -23.63 22.01 2.80
N CYS A 236 -23.68 20.75 3.23
CA CYS A 236 -23.84 19.64 2.28
C CYS A 236 -25.30 19.59 1.86
N LEU A 237 -25.57 19.67 0.56
CA LEU A 237 -26.93 19.51 0.06
C LEU A 237 -27.39 18.03 0.06
N CYS A 238 -26.46 17.08 0.04
CA CYS A 238 -26.81 15.66 0.03
C CYS A 238 -27.42 15.22 1.37
N LEU A 239 -28.56 14.56 1.30
CA LEU A 239 -29.16 13.84 2.42
C LEU A 239 -28.41 12.53 2.66
N HIS A 240 -28.29 12.13 3.92
CA HIS A 240 -27.68 10.86 4.32
C HIS A 240 -28.61 9.67 4.03
N ALA A 241 -28.05 8.47 3.98
CA ALA A 241 -28.81 7.28 3.62
C ALA A 241 -29.87 6.95 4.69
N GLU A 242 -29.50 7.11 5.96
CA GLU A 242 -30.33 6.96 7.13
C GLU A 242 -31.51 7.95 7.09
N GLU A 243 -31.24 9.21 6.74
CA GLU A 243 -32.28 10.23 6.60
C GLU A 243 -33.26 9.88 5.49
N ASN A 244 -32.75 9.46 4.33
CA ASN A 244 -33.60 9.04 3.22
C ASN A 244 -34.44 7.82 3.59
N ALA A 245 -33.88 6.83 4.27
CA ALA A 245 -34.64 5.67 4.75
C ALA A 245 -35.76 6.09 5.72
N LEU A 246 -35.47 6.99 6.68
CA LEU A 246 -36.46 7.50 7.63
C LEU A 246 -37.55 8.34 6.96
N LEU A 247 -37.19 9.21 6.02
CA LEU A 247 -38.13 10.06 5.26
C LEU A 247 -39.07 9.21 4.42
N GLU A 248 -38.54 8.20 3.74
CA GLU A 248 -39.36 7.26 2.98
C GLU A 248 -40.28 6.48 3.91
N ALA A 249 -39.80 5.95 5.05
CA ALA A 249 -40.64 5.22 5.99
C ALA A 249 -41.78 6.07 6.55
N GLY A 250 -41.49 7.30 6.99
CA GLY A 250 -42.44 8.11 7.77
C GLY A 250 -42.70 7.52 9.16
N ARG A 251 -43.18 8.34 10.10
CA ARG A 251 -43.28 7.95 11.52
C ARG A 251 -44.24 6.77 11.79
N THR A 252 -45.32 6.64 11.01
CA THR A 252 -46.37 5.64 11.26
C THR A 252 -45.97 4.21 10.91
N ARG A 253 -44.91 4.02 10.11
CA ARG A 253 -44.43 2.70 9.66
C ARG A 253 -43.24 2.19 10.47
N ILE A 254 -42.86 2.90 11.53
CA ILE A 254 -41.76 2.54 12.43
C ILE A 254 -42.38 2.04 13.73
N GLY A 255 -42.51 0.72 13.85
CA GLY A 255 -42.98 0.06 15.07
C GLY A 255 -41.85 -0.24 16.06
N ASP A 256 -42.21 -0.81 17.21
CA ASP A 256 -41.28 -1.07 18.32
C ASP A 256 -40.16 -2.07 17.98
N SER A 257 -40.35 -2.91 16.95
CA SER A 257 -39.38 -3.90 16.46
C SER A 257 -38.51 -3.39 15.29
N ALA A 258 -38.46 -2.07 15.08
CA ALA A 258 -37.72 -1.49 13.96
C ALA A 258 -36.19 -1.54 14.18
N VAL A 259 -35.49 -2.00 13.15
CA VAL A 259 -34.02 -2.10 13.11
C VAL A 259 -33.49 -1.39 11.87
N LEU A 260 -32.54 -0.48 12.05
CA LEU A 260 -31.87 0.22 10.95
C LEU A 260 -30.51 -0.40 10.65
N TYR A 261 -30.35 -0.95 9.45
CA TYR A 261 -29.08 -1.42 8.92
C TYR A 261 -28.45 -0.32 8.06
N CYS A 262 -27.16 -0.01 8.24
CA CYS A 262 -26.48 1.00 7.45
C CYS A 262 -24.99 0.70 7.33
N ASN A 263 -24.38 0.96 6.17
CA ASN A 263 -22.97 0.58 5.96
C ASN A 263 -22.03 1.37 6.87
N THR A 264 -22.38 2.61 7.21
CA THR A 264 -21.55 3.50 8.00
C THR A 264 -22.25 3.87 9.30
N CYS A 265 -21.50 3.96 10.41
CA CYS A 265 -22.03 4.46 11.68
C CYS A 265 -22.77 5.81 11.49
N PRO A 266 -24.02 5.96 11.97
CA PRO A 266 -24.78 7.19 11.79
C PRO A 266 -24.12 8.43 12.40
N CYS A 267 -24.12 9.54 11.67
CA CYS A 267 -23.68 10.81 12.23
C CYS A 267 -24.64 11.30 13.33
N LEU A 268 -24.21 12.23 14.19
CA LEU A 268 -25.04 12.77 15.27
C LEU A 268 -26.41 13.28 14.79
N GLY A 269 -26.46 13.95 13.64
CA GLY A 269 -27.72 14.43 13.05
C GLY A 269 -28.68 13.30 12.65
N CYS A 270 -28.16 12.19 12.10
CA CYS A 270 -28.95 11.00 11.81
C CYS A 270 -29.35 10.28 13.10
N ALA A 271 -28.45 10.18 14.07
CA ALA A 271 -28.71 9.53 15.36
C ALA A 271 -29.86 10.20 16.12
N ILE A 272 -29.91 11.53 16.15
CA ILE A 272 -31.04 12.29 16.73
C ILE A 272 -32.36 11.91 16.05
N LYS A 273 -32.37 11.80 14.71
CA LYS A 273 -33.57 11.44 13.93
C LYS A 273 -33.98 9.98 14.15
N ILE A 274 -33.02 9.07 14.25
CA ILE A 274 -33.23 7.65 14.58
C ILE A 274 -33.91 7.52 15.95
N VAL A 275 -33.38 8.20 16.98
CA VAL A 275 -33.97 8.21 18.33
C VAL A 275 -35.39 8.79 18.28
N GLN A 276 -35.58 9.93 17.61
CA GLN A 276 -36.87 10.60 17.55
C GLN A 276 -37.97 9.79 16.85
N THR A 277 -37.57 8.90 15.93
CA THR A 277 -38.49 8.02 15.19
C THR A 277 -38.85 6.75 15.93
N GLY A 278 -38.18 6.45 17.05
CA GLY A 278 -38.52 5.32 17.93
C GLY A 278 -37.76 4.03 17.64
N ILE A 279 -36.78 4.04 16.72
CA ILE A 279 -35.95 2.89 16.39
C ILE A 279 -35.13 2.48 17.61
N LYS A 280 -35.10 1.18 17.91
CA LYS A 280 -34.44 0.63 19.09
C LYS A 280 -33.13 -0.07 18.80
N GLU A 281 -32.84 -0.34 17.53
CA GLU A 281 -31.63 -1.05 17.13
C GLU A 281 -31.04 -0.49 15.84
N VAL A 282 -29.73 -0.30 15.83
CA VAL A 282 -28.94 0.11 14.66
C VAL A 282 -27.81 -0.88 14.46
N VAL A 283 -27.67 -1.37 13.23
CA VAL A 283 -26.62 -2.32 12.82
C VAL A 283 -25.78 -1.67 11.73
N TYR A 284 -24.45 -1.74 11.85
CA TYR A 284 -23.54 -1.15 10.87
C TYR A 284 -22.23 -1.92 10.69
N ASN A 285 -21.61 -1.88 9.50
CA ASN A 285 -20.39 -2.63 9.18
C ASN A 285 -19.12 -1.78 8.95
N GLN A 286 -19.21 -0.44 9.00
CA GLN A 286 -18.05 0.45 8.97
C GLN A 286 -18.11 1.44 10.14
N ALA A 287 -17.15 1.31 11.05
CA ALA A 287 -16.93 2.30 12.09
C ALA A 287 -16.33 3.57 11.45
N TYR A 288 -17.18 4.46 10.96
CA TYR A 288 -16.80 5.86 10.91
C TYR A 288 -16.64 6.35 12.33
N ARG A 289 -15.61 7.19 12.60
CA ARG A 289 -15.34 7.88 13.87
C ARG A 289 -16.58 7.81 14.75
N VAL A 290 -16.61 6.91 15.73
CA VAL A 290 -17.72 6.89 16.67
C VAL A 290 -17.65 8.25 17.32
N ASP A 291 -18.52 9.16 16.90
CA ASP A 291 -18.65 10.45 17.56
C ASP A 291 -19.08 10.04 18.96
N ASP A 292 -18.24 10.26 19.98
CA ASP A 292 -18.56 9.89 21.37
C ASP A 292 -19.97 10.37 21.74
N LYS A 293 -20.39 11.47 21.11
CA LYS A 293 -21.74 12.04 21.14
C LYS A 293 -22.84 11.14 20.57
N THR A 294 -22.63 10.46 19.43
CA THR A 294 -23.60 9.50 18.88
C THR A 294 -23.73 8.28 19.80
N ALA A 295 -22.62 7.74 20.28
CA ALA A 295 -22.64 6.59 21.20
C ALA A 295 -23.35 6.94 22.51
N GLN A 296 -22.99 8.08 23.13
CA GLN A 296 -23.65 8.61 24.32
C GLN A 296 -25.14 8.88 24.07
N LEU A 297 -25.52 9.42 22.91
CA LEU A 297 -26.93 9.67 22.57
C LEU A 297 -27.72 8.36 22.49
N PHE A 298 -27.22 7.35 21.78
CA PHE A 298 -27.88 6.05 21.68
C PHE A 298 -27.97 5.35 23.03
N GLU A 299 -26.91 5.41 23.84
CA GLU A 299 -26.91 4.88 25.21
C GLU A 299 -27.98 5.55 26.08
N ASN A 300 -28.00 6.90 26.12
CA ASN A 300 -28.98 7.68 26.87
C ASN A 300 -30.42 7.46 26.38
N ALA A 301 -30.60 7.18 25.08
CA ALA A 301 -31.90 6.93 24.46
C ALA A 301 -32.31 5.45 24.46
N THR A 302 -31.53 4.55 25.06
CA THR A 302 -31.75 3.09 25.05
C THR A 302 -31.90 2.50 23.64
N VAL A 303 -31.08 2.97 22.70
CA VAL A 303 -30.94 2.40 21.35
C VAL A 303 -29.72 1.49 21.32
N SER A 304 -29.91 0.22 21.00
CA SER A 304 -28.82 -0.75 20.84
C SER A 304 -28.07 -0.47 19.53
N CYS A 305 -26.75 -0.47 19.58
CA CYS A 305 -25.90 -0.22 18.42
C CYS A 305 -24.93 -1.39 18.24
N PHE A 306 -25.02 -2.10 17.12
CA PHE A 306 -24.21 -3.28 16.84
C PHE A 306 -23.30 -3.03 15.65
N PHE A 307 -22.00 -3.19 15.88
CA PHE A 307 -21.02 -3.25 14.82
C PHE A 307 -20.90 -4.70 14.32
N THR A 308 -21.10 -4.91 13.03
CA THR A 308 -21.03 -6.22 12.40
C THR A 308 -19.91 -6.28 11.37
N ASN A 309 -18.87 -7.08 11.65
CA ASN A 309 -17.81 -7.38 10.68
C ASN A 309 -18.31 -8.38 9.63
N PHE A 310 -19.23 -7.98 8.75
CA PHE A 310 -19.71 -8.83 7.65
C PHE A 310 -18.92 -8.68 6.34
N PHE A 311 -17.78 -7.99 6.36
CA PHE A 311 -16.86 -7.95 5.20
C PHE A 311 -16.23 -9.32 4.87
N THR A 312 -16.58 -10.36 5.62
CA THR A 312 -16.06 -11.72 5.53
C THR A 312 -16.87 -12.65 4.64
N LEU A 313 -17.95 -12.23 3.96
CA LEU A 313 -18.82 -13.18 3.22
C LEU A 313 -19.01 -12.97 1.71
N ILE A 314 -18.50 -11.89 1.10
CA ILE A 314 -18.51 -11.72 -0.38
C ILE A 314 -17.10 -11.65 -1.02
N PHE A 315 -16.01 -11.54 -0.24
CA PHE A 315 -14.64 -11.46 -0.80
C PHE A 315 -13.57 -12.21 -0.01
N THR A 316 -13.91 -13.28 0.69
CA THR A 316 -12.94 -14.10 1.43
C THR A 316 -12.61 -15.38 0.71
N ILE A 317 -11.70 -15.26 -0.26
CA ILE A 317 -10.64 -16.26 -0.46
C ILE A 317 -9.33 -15.53 -0.72
N TYR A 318 -8.77 -15.00 0.38
CA TYR A 318 -7.40 -15.22 0.88
C TYR A 318 -7.08 -14.21 2.00
N PRO A 319 -6.40 -14.62 3.07
CA PRO A 319 -6.91 -15.43 4.17
C PRO A 319 -7.24 -14.56 5.41
N LEU A 320 -8.24 -14.99 6.18
CA LEU A 320 -8.61 -14.42 7.47
C LEU A 320 -7.88 -15.15 8.59
N LEU A 321 -7.19 -14.40 9.46
CA LEU A 321 -7.02 -14.75 10.86
C LEU A 321 -7.40 -13.51 11.66
N THR A 322 -8.59 -13.51 12.27
CA THR A 322 -8.92 -12.74 13.48
C THR A 322 -10.36 -13.07 13.88
N HIS A 323 -10.55 -13.86 14.94
CA HIS A 323 -11.83 -13.90 15.66
C HIS A 323 -11.65 -13.41 17.11
N LEU A 324 -12.32 -12.29 17.33
CA LEU A 324 -12.95 -11.69 18.52
C LEU A 324 -13.01 -12.52 19.82
N ASN A 325 -12.79 -11.83 20.95
CA ASN A 325 -13.46 -12.12 22.22
C ASN A 325 -14.17 -10.85 22.75
N LEU A 326 -15.50 -10.87 22.73
CA LEU A 326 -16.39 -9.97 23.47
C LEU A 326 -16.96 -10.75 24.67
N LYS A 327 -16.93 -10.18 25.88
CA LYS A 327 -17.78 -10.62 27.00
C LYS A 327 -18.82 -9.55 27.33
N ARG A 328 -20.08 -9.97 27.43
CA ARG A 328 -21.26 -9.18 27.86
C ARG A 328 -21.47 -9.26 29.39
N PRO A 329 -22.27 -8.35 29.97
CA PRO A 329 -22.28 -8.02 31.41
C PRO A 329 -23.30 -8.85 32.20
N THR A 330 -23.14 -8.88 33.54
CA THR A 330 -24.22 -9.27 34.46
C THR A 330 -24.46 -8.16 35.50
N ASN A 331 -25.75 -7.85 35.68
CA ASN A 331 -26.34 -6.80 36.49
C ASN A 331 -26.15 -7.02 38.01
N ASN A 332 -26.08 -5.96 38.83
CA ASN A 332 -27.25 -5.34 39.51
C ASN A 332 -26.88 -4.55 40.78
N LEU A 333 -27.63 -3.44 41.00
CA LEU A 333 -27.99 -2.77 42.28
C LEU A 333 -26.85 -1.98 42.99
N MET A 334 -27.01 -0.76 43.51
CA MET A 334 -28.19 -0.01 43.96
C MET A 334 -27.80 1.45 44.30
N LYS A 335 -28.73 2.40 44.05
CA LYS A 335 -29.11 3.59 44.86
C LYS A 335 -28.12 4.76 45.14
N GLN A 336 -28.34 5.83 44.37
CA GLN A 336 -28.89 7.18 44.72
C GLN A 336 -28.32 8.08 45.87
N PRO A 337 -28.48 9.43 45.72
CA PRO A 337 -27.68 10.52 46.31
C PRO A 337 -28.36 11.12 47.59
N PRO A 338 -27.83 12.20 48.25
CA PRO A 338 -28.18 13.59 47.86
C PRO A 338 -27.21 14.73 48.28
N SER A 339 -27.57 15.95 47.84
CA SER A 339 -27.53 17.28 48.54
C SER A 339 -26.16 17.92 48.88
N ASP A 340 -25.89 19.23 48.76
CA ASP A 340 -26.65 20.48 48.97
C ASP A 340 -26.00 21.64 48.17
N LYS A 341 -26.71 22.55 47.49
CA LYS A 341 -27.30 23.84 47.93
C LYS A 341 -26.35 24.89 48.54
N SER A 342 -26.19 26.02 47.83
CA SER A 342 -26.42 27.42 48.26
C SER A 342 -25.73 28.37 47.25
N THR A 343 -26.45 29.18 46.46
CA THR A 343 -26.87 30.59 46.71
C THR A 343 -25.70 31.48 47.15
N THR A 344 -25.35 32.58 46.47
CA THR A 344 -26.18 33.80 46.36
C THR A 344 -25.83 34.70 45.17
N ASP A 345 -26.83 35.51 44.82
CA ASP A 345 -26.91 36.63 43.87
C ASP A 345 -26.01 37.83 44.21
N ASP A 346 -25.75 38.67 43.20
CA ASP A 346 -25.93 40.15 43.17
C ASP A 346 -25.11 40.72 41.99
N ASP A 347 -25.70 41.03 40.84
CA ASP A 347 -26.48 42.21 40.41
C ASP A 347 -25.70 43.46 39.97
N SER A 348 -26.11 43.92 38.77
CA SER A 348 -26.29 45.32 38.35
C SER A 348 -25.32 45.99 37.33
N THR A 349 -25.89 46.19 36.12
CA THR A 349 -26.04 47.45 35.31
C THR A 349 -24.81 48.21 34.78
N GLN A 350 -24.60 48.28 33.45
CA GLN A 350 -25.18 49.18 32.41
C GLN A 350 -24.40 50.50 32.17
N SER A 351 -24.12 50.77 30.88
CA SER A 351 -23.99 52.05 30.12
C SER A 351 -22.85 51.90 29.09
N SER A 352 -23.12 51.79 27.80
CA SER A 352 -23.54 52.80 26.80
C SER A 352 -22.39 53.66 26.27
N ASP A 353 -22.16 53.56 24.96
CA ASP A 353 -22.11 54.67 23.99
C ASP A 353 -21.04 54.55 22.88
N GLU A 354 -21.49 55.00 21.72
CA GLU A 354 -21.00 54.90 20.35
C GLU A 354 -19.84 55.88 20.04
N HIS A 355 -19.01 55.56 19.03
CA HIS A 355 -18.77 56.42 17.84
C HIS A 355 -17.61 55.93 16.93
N ASP A 356 -17.95 55.81 15.63
CA ASP A 356 -17.27 56.22 14.38
C ASP A 356 -15.74 56.08 14.12
N ASN A 357 -15.44 55.45 12.96
CA ASN A 357 -14.22 55.42 12.11
C ASN A 357 -13.72 56.84 11.67
N PRO A 358 -12.52 57.09 11.04
CA PRO A 358 -11.64 56.21 10.22
C PRO A 358 -10.09 56.49 10.35
N ASP A 359 -9.28 55.87 9.45
CA ASP A 359 -7.92 56.23 8.94
C ASP A 359 -6.75 55.25 9.22
N ASP A 360 -6.23 54.70 8.11
CA ASP A 360 -4.98 53.93 7.87
C ASP A 360 -3.78 54.91 7.80
N PRO A 361 -2.49 54.61 8.12
CA PRO A 361 -1.68 53.55 7.49
C PRO A 361 -0.54 52.93 8.37
N ASP A 362 0.27 52.08 7.73
CA ASP A 362 1.64 51.65 8.06
C ASP A 362 1.86 50.36 8.89
N ASN A 363 2.06 49.28 8.12
CA ASN A 363 3.34 48.56 7.97
C ASN A 363 3.93 47.84 9.21
N LYS A 364 3.90 46.50 9.18
CA LYS A 364 5.07 45.60 9.31
C LYS A 364 4.66 44.12 9.22
N ASP A 365 5.04 43.52 8.08
CA ASP A 365 5.89 42.33 7.97
C ASP A 365 5.95 41.37 9.18
N ASP A 366 5.56 40.10 8.98
CA ASP A 366 6.57 39.11 8.56
C ASP A 366 5.94 37.79 8.07
N ASP A 367 6.44 37.38 6.90
CA ASP A 367 6.25 36.09 6.23
C ASP A 367 6.92 34.96 7.02
N SER A 368 6.58 33.68 6.80
CA SER A 368 7.34 32.79 5.88
C SER A 368 6.97 31.33 6.21
N GLU A 369 7.29 30.27 5.47
CA GLU A 369 7.65 29.96 4.09
C GLU A 369 7.63 28.41 4.05
N ALA A 370 7.36 27.81 2.88
CA ALA A 370 7.63 26.40 2.66
C ALA A 370 8.52 26.27 1.42
N THR A 371 9.77 25.84 1.63
CA THR A 371 10.52 24.83 0.84
C THR A 371 11.94 24.62 1.39
N LEU A 372 12.28 23.34 1.65
CA LEU A 372 13.61 22.71 1.59
C LEU A 372 14.66 23.02 2.69
N SER A 373 15.13 21.93 3.32
CA SER A 373 16.18 21.75 4.34
C SER A 373 15.84 22.10 5.81
N GLU A 374 15.83 21.08 6.68
CA GLU A 374 15.69 21.17 8.14
C GLU A 374 17.08 21.35 8.77
N SER A 375 17.43 22.47 9.39
CA SER A 375 18.42 22.52 10.50
C SER A 375 18.54 23.95 11.04
N GLU A 376 18.46 24.08 12.37
CA GLU A 376 18.70 25.27 13.22
C GLU A 376 17.49 26.25 13.36
N MET A 377 17.02 26.73 14.52
CA MET A 377 17.56 26.84 15.89
C MET A 377 16.48 26.79 17.00
N VAL A 378 16.98 26.53 18.22
CA VAL A 378 16.31 26.52 19.54
C VAL A 378 16.20 27.93 20.16
N GLY A 379 15.07 28.22 20.83
CA GLY A 379 15.10 28.60 22.25
C GLY A 379 14.31 29.83 22.73
N GLU A 380 13.32 29.61 23.62
CA GLU A 380 13.22 30.32 24.90
C GLU A 380 12.32 29.61 25.94
N LYS A 381 12.47 30.00 27.22
CA LYS A 381 12.42 29.16 28.43
C LYS A 381 11.12 29.24 29.27
N ARG A 382 10.77 28.08 29.86
CA ARG A 382 10.34 27.78 31.26
C ARG A 382 9.03 28.38 31.84
N LYS A 383 8.21 27.49 32.42
CA LYS A 383 8.09 27.27 33.89
C LYS A 383 7.37 25.96 34.24
N ARG A 384 8.06 25.06 34.95
CA ARG A 384 7.52 23.86 35.62
C ARG A 384 7.14 24.21 37.07
N ARG A 385 6.06 23.61 37.59
CA ARG A 385 5.85 23.39 39.03
C ARG A 385 5.91 21.89 39.33
N SER A 386 6.71 21.58 40.33
CA SER A 386 7.05 20.28 40.89
C SER A 386 6.06 19.84 41.98
N GLY A 387 5.78 18.55 42.06
CA GLY A 387 5.11 17.92 43.20
C GLY A 387 5.53 16.45 43.29
N SER A 388 6.44 16.16 44.21
CA SER A 388 7.02 14.85 44.53
C SER A 388 6.23 14.16 45.65
N GLY A 389 5.99 12.85 45.53
CA GLY A 389 5.48 12.03 46.63
C GLY A 389 5.55 10.53 46.32
N SER A 390 6.60 9.87 46.81
CA SER A 390 6.75 8.42 46.96
C SER A 390 5.92 7.94 48.18
N ARG A 391 5.46 6.69 48.36
CA ARG A 391 6.15 5.39 48.20
C ARG A 391 5.15 4.22 48.42
N SER A 392 5.43 3.10 47.71
CA SER A 392 5.31 1.68 48.09
C SER A 392 3.99 1.05 48.59
N GLY A 393 3.56 -0.02 47.89
CA GLY A 393 2.77 -1.10 48.52
C GLY A 393 2.07 -2.06 47.55
N SER A 394 2.79 -3.10 47.12
CA SER A 394 2.33 -4.46 46.75
C SER A 394 1.11 -4.67 45.81
N GLY A 395 1.34 -5.38 44.71
CA GLY A 395 0.42 -6.45 44.28
C GLY A 395 -0.13 -6.35 42.86
N ARG A 396 0.44 -7.18 41.98
CA ARG A 396 -0.14 -7.79 40.76
C ARG A 396 -0.54 -6.85 39.61
N ILE A 397 0.44 -6.67 38.72
CA ILE A 397 0.29 -6.31 37.32
C ILE A 397 -0.42 -7.48 36.61
N VAL A 398 -1.48 -7.19 35.85
CA VAL A 398 -2.00 -8.08 34.80
C VAL A 398 -1.83 -7.32 33.49
N GLU A 399 -0.95 -7.86 32.65
CA GLU A 399 -0.60 -7.39 31.30
C GLU A 399 -1.70 -7.77 30.30
N GLU A 400 -2.07 -6.84 29.43
CA GLU A 400 -2.75 -7.08 28.15
C GLU A 400 -1.89 -6.37 27.09
N GLY A 401 -1.28 -6.94 26.06
CA GLY A 401 -1.29 -8.29 25.49
C GLY A 401 -0.79 -8.13 24.05
N ILE A 402 0.52 -7.95 23.88
CA ILE A 402 1.23 -8.00 22.59
C ILE A 402 1.13 -9.44 22.09
N ILE A 403 0.58 -9.67 20.89
CA ILE A 403 0.50 -11.03 20.33
C ILE A 403 1.89 -11.44 19.84
N TYR A 404 2.64 -12.12 20.70
CA TYR A 404 3.69 -13.07 20.30
C TYR A 404 3.00 -14.34 19.79
N ASN A 405 3.31 -14.75 18.57
CA ASN A 405 2.92 -16.08 18.07
C ASN A 405 3.93 -17.10 18.64
N HIS A 406 3.74 -17.51 19.90
CA HIS A 406 4.36 -18.71 20.44
C HIS A 406 3.40 -19.88 20.22
N ASP A 407 3.65 -20.66 19.17
CA ASP A 407 3.23 -22.06 19.10
C ASP A 407 4.28 -22.84 18.28
N ILE A 408 5.47 -22.98 18.88
CA ILE A 408 6.46 -23.98 18.47
C ILE A 408 6.00 -25.31 19.07
N ARG A 409 5.54 -26.24 18.22
CA ARG A 409 5.41 -27.64 18.64
C ARG A 409 6.74 -28.34 18.41
N PHE A 410 7.38 -28.77 19.50
CA PHE A 410 8.50 -29.71 19.43
C PHE A 410 7.98 -31.08 19.01
N ILE A 411 8.54 -31.63 17.91
CA ILE A 411 8.46 -33.07 17.64
C ILE A 411 9.88 -33.60 17.84
N SER A 412 10.07 -34.41 18.88
CA SER A 412 11.33 -35.14 19.08
C SER A 412 11.45 -36.22 18.02
N PHE A 413 12.39 -36.08 17.08
CA PHE A 413 12.86 -37.20 16.29
C PHE A 413 14.14 -37.74 16.93
N SER A 414 14.13 -39.01 17.30
CA SER A 414 15.31 -39.72 17.77
C SER A 414 16.21 -40.03 16.57
N PHE A 415 17.12 -39.11 16.22
CA PHE A 415 18.23 -39.40 15.31
C PHE A 415 19.54 -39.48 16.10
N ASN A 416 20.28 -40.56 15.84
CA ASN A 416 21.45 -40.98 16.58
C ASN A 416 22.60 -39.96 16.41
N PRO A 417 23.07 -39.28 17.49
CA PRO A 417 24.06 -38.22 17.37
C PRO A 417 25.45 -38.83 17.46
N SER A 418 26.12 -39.02 16.33
CA SER A 418 27.55 -39.32 16.41
C SER A 418 28.33 -38.89 15.17
N ILE A 419 29.31 -38.03 15.44
CA ILE A 419 30.60 -37.86 14.77
C ILE A 419 30.70 -36.80 13.66
N GLU A 420 29.69 -36.57 12.81
CA GLU A 420 29.87 -35.63 11.69
C GLU A 420 29.72 -34.14 12.06
N LEU A 421 28.75 -33.77 12.90
CA LEU A 421 28.46 -32.36 13.21
C LEU A 421 29.59 -31.69 14.01
N VAL A 422 30.14 -32.41 14.99
CA VAL A 422 31.26 -31.93 15.81
C VAL A 422 32.55 -31.85 15.00
N GLY A 423 32.75 -32.77 14.04
CA GLY A 423 33.90 -32.75 13.13
C GLY A 423 33.88 -31.57 12.15
N ALA A 424 32.69 -31.20 11.65
CA ALA A 424 32.51 -30.05 10.78
C ALA A 424 32.70 -28.71 11.52
N ALA A 425 32.13 -28.56 12.72
CA ALA A 425 32.25 -27.36 13.54
C ALA A 425 33.70 -27.10 14.01
N THR A 426 34.44 -28.16 14.34
CA THR A 426 35.84 -28.06 14.79
C THR A 426 36.79 -27.68 13.64
N LYS A 427 36.55 -28.16 12.41
CA LYS A 427 37.33 -27.77 11.21
C LYS A 427 37.11 -26.31 10.80
N LEU A 428 35.99 -25.71 11.20
CA LEU A 428 35.64 -24.31 10.93
C LEU A 428 36.06 -23.35 12.06
N GLY A 429 36.77 -23.84 13.09
CA GLY A 429 37.29 -23.00 14.18
C GLY A 429 36.23 -22.54 15.19
N LEU A 430 35.05 -23.18 15.21
CA LEU A 430 33.95 -22.82 16.12
C LEU A 430 34.12 -23.51 17.47
N THR A 431 33.91 -22.76 18.55
CA THR A 431 33.83 -23.33 19.90
C THR A 431 32.40 -23.76 20.15
N VAL A 432 32.15 -25.07 20.18
CA VAL A 432 30.82 -25.62 20.45
C VAL A 432 30.59 -25.60 21.95
N THR A 433 29.77 -24.67 22.44
CA THR A 433 29.20 -24.74 23.79
C THR A 433 28.10 -25.80 23.79
N SER A 434 27.88 -26.45 24.94
CA SER A 434 27.05 -27.65 25.13
C SER A 434 25.56 -27.54 24.75
N ASP A 435 25.14 -26.39 24.21
CA ASP A 435 23.74 -25.98 24.17
C ASP A 435 23.19 -25.85 22.74
N LEU A 436 23.95 -26.27 21.71
CA LEU A 436 23.45 -26.39 20.35
C LEU A 436 23.01 -27.82 20.06
N THR A 437 21.75 -27.99 19.66
CA THR A 437 21.17 -29.28 19.30
C THR A 437 20.98 -29.39 17.79
N SER A 438 20.86 -30.61 17.26
CA SER A 438 20.60 -30.87 15.84
C SER A 438 19.29 -30.26 15.31
N SER A 439 18.44 -29.77 16.20
CA SER A 439 17.22 -29.00 15.94
C SER A 439 17.48 -27.57 15.45
N ASP A 440 18.69 -27.04 15.65
CA ASP A 440 19.01 -25.63 15.42
C ASP A 440 19.56 -25.35 14.00
N LEU A 441 19.63 -26.38 13.14
CA LEU A 441 20.06 -26.27 11.75
C LEU A 441 19.05 -26.95 10.81
N ILE A 442 18.32 -26.17 10.01
CA ILE A 442 17.46 -26.67 8.94
C ILE A 442 18.17 -26.39 7.61
N ILE A 443 18.67 -27.45 6.96
CA ILE A 443 19.10 -27.42 5.56
C ILE A 443 18.01 -28.10 4.74
N TYR A 444 17.45 -27.39 3.76
CA TYR A 444 16.47 -27.95 2.82
C TYR A 444 17.11 -29.03 1.93
N GLU A 445 16.43 -30.16 1.75
CA GLU A 445 16.88 -31.30 0.93
C GLU A 445 17.04 -30.93 -0.56
N SER A 446 16.35 -29.88 -1.03
CA SER A 446 16.53 -29.29 -2.37
C SER A 446 17.89 -28.61 -2.57
N CYS A 447 18.68 -28.42 -1.51
CA CYS A 447 20.06 -27.95 -1.60
C CYS A 447 21.08 -29.09 -1.77
N GLN A 448 20.65 -30.35 -1.85
CA GLN A 448 21.48 -31.47 -2.28
C GLN A 448 21.33 -31.71 -3.78
N VAL A 449 21.85 -30.80 -4.59
CA VAL A 449 22.18 -31.13 -5.99
C VAL A 449 23.51 -31.89 -5.97
N GLU A 450 23.57 -33.00 -6.70
CA GLU A 450 24.72 -33.92 -6.81
C GLU A 450 26.07 -33.19 -6.75
N LEU A 451 26.84 -33.51 -5.70
CA LEU A 451 28.14 -32.94 -5.33
C LEU A 451 29.28 -33.18 -6.35
N THR A 452 28.98 -33.54 -7.59
CA THR A 452 30.00 -33.99 -8.55
C THR A 452 30.19 -33.10 -9.76
N GLN A 453 29.36 -32.07 -10.01
CA GLN A 453 29.49 -31.26 -11.25
C GLN A 453 29.29 -29.74 -11.15
N LEU A 454 29.66 -29.09 -10.05
CA LEU A 454 29.73 -27.62 -10.03
C LEU A 454 31.03 -27.12 -9.38
N SER A 455 32.02 -26.88 -10.22
CA SER A 455 33.18 -26.03 -9.91
C SER A 455 32.77 -24.55 -10.03
N HIS A 456 32.13 -24.01 -8.99
CA HIS A 456 31.96 -22.55 -8.81
C HIS A 456 32.22 -22.21 -7.33
N PRO A 457 32.92 -21.11 -6.98
CA PRO A 457 33.44 -20.91 -5.61
C PRO A 457 32.39 -20.47 -4.57
N ASP A 458 31.17 -20.10 -4.98
CA ASP A 458 30.24 -19.36 -4.12
C ASP A 458 28.93 -20.10 -3.90
N ASN A 459 29.00 -21.28 -3.25
CA ASN A 459 27.83 -22.00 -2.75
C ASN A 459 27.90 -22.11 -1.22
N SER A 460 27.19 -21.23 -0.50
CA SER A 460 26.71 -21.55 0.85
C SER A 460 25.51 -20.68 1.20
N VAL A 461 24.52 -21.27 1.89
CA VAL A 461 23.63 -20.51 2.79
C VAL A 461 24.55 -19.68 3.66
N CYS A 462 24.54 -18.38 3.41
CA CYS A 462 25.62 -17.49 3.79
C CYS A 462 25.93 -17.61 5.29
N GLN A 463 27.20 -17.85 5.64
CA GLN A 463 27.76 -17.66 6.99
C GLN A 463 27.22 -16.37 7.67
N HIS A 464 26.92 -15.37 6.85
CA HIS A 464 26.27 -14.10 7.14
C HIS A 464 24.88 -14.19 7.78
N TRP A 465 24.00 -15.08 7.32
CA TRP A 465 22.67 -15.28 7.90
C TRP A 465 22.76 -15.83 9.33
N ILE A 466 23.75 -16.71 9.56
CA ILE A 466 24.01 -17.31 10.87
C ILE A 466 24.55 -16.23 11.83
N THR A 467 25.53 -15.43 11.39
CA THR A 467 26.10 -14.33 12.20
C THR A 467 25.06 -13.28 12.56
N ASP A 468 24.20 -12.89 11.61
CA ASP A 468 23.21 -11.83 11.83
C ASP A 468 22.00 -12.33 12.63
N SER A 469 21.60 -13.59 12.47
CA SER A 469 20.61 -14.23 13.35
C SER A 469 21.14 -14.37 14.78
N ALA A 470 22.44 -14.68 14.94
CA ALA A 470 23.10 -14.73 16.23
C ALA A 470 23.23 -13.33 16.88
N ALA A 471 23.59 -12.30 16.10
CA ALA A 471 23.66 -10.92 16.58
C ALA A 471 22.28 -10.35 16.94
N ALA A 472 21.24 -10.72 16.20
CA ALA A 472 19.85 -10.34 16.48
C ALA A 472 19.20 -11.18 17.59
N ASN A 473 19.87 -12.22 18.06
CA ASN A 473 19.37 -13.18 19.04
C ASN A 473 17.99 -13.78 18.64
N THR A 474 17.75 -13.90 17.33
CA THR A 474 16.53 -14.45 16.73
C THR A 474 16.85 -14.96 15.33
N THR A 475 16.23 -16.07 14.90
CA THR A 475 16.37 -16.58 13.53
C THR A 475 15.75 -15.59 12.56
N LEU A 476 16.57 -14.92 11.75
CA LEU A 476 16.09 -14.03 10.71
C LEU A 476 15.55 -14.86 9.53
N PRO A 477 14.56 -14.41 8.76
CA PRO A 477 14.16 -15.11 7.53
C PRO A 477 15.32 -15.14 6.52
N ILE A 478 15.54 -16.28 5.85
CA ILE A 478 16.67 -16.52 4.90
C ILE A 478 16.74 -15.51 3.74
N CYS A 479 15.66 -14.77 3.48
CA CYS A 479 15.49 -13.88 2.32
C CYS A 479 16.39 -12.63 2.29
N LEU A 480 17.27 -12.42 3.28
CA LEU A 480 17.96 -11.13 3.49
C LEU A 480 19.38 -11.03 2.95
N TYR A 481 19.95 -12.08 2.34
CA TYR A 481 21.36 -12.05 1.93
C TYR A 481 21.57 -12.47 0.48
N ASN A 482 21.75 -11.49 -0.40
CA ASN A 482 22.50 -11.71 -1.64
C ASN A 482 23.59 -10.65 -1.77
N LEU A 483 24.82 -11.07 -1.47
CA LEU A 483 26.04 -10.28 -1.54
C LEU A 483 26.65 -10.41 -2.93
N ASN A 484 26.06 -9.78 -3.95
CA ASN A 484 26.75 -9.28 -5.14
C ASN A 484 25.77 -8.60 -6.12
N THR A 485 25.97 -7.30 -6.33
CA THR A 485 25.68 -6.42 -7.50
C THR A 485 24.37 -6.54 -8.31
N SER A 486 23.42 -7.41 -7.97
CA SER A 486 22.07 -7.43 -8.54
C SER A 486 21.02 -7.76 -7.47
N TYR A 487 20.97 -6.92 -6.44
CA TYR A 487 19.89 -6.95 -5.46
C TYR A 487 18.57 -6.55 -6.13
N ASP A 488 17.76 -7.53 -6.54
CA ASP A 488 16.33 -7.32 -6.81
C ASP A 488 15.47 -8.10 -5.80
N PRO A 489 15.25 -7.55 -4.60
CA PRO A 489 14.39 -8.17 -3.59
C PRO A 489 12.93 -8.30 -4.06
N ASN A 490 12.57 -7.64 -5.17
CA ASN A 490 11.23 -7.71 -5.75
C ASN A 490 11.07 -8.93 -6.68
N ALA A 491 12.16 -9.53 -7.14
CA ALA A 491 12.16 -10.67 -8.08
C ALA A 491 11.56 -11.94 -7.48
N PHE A 492 11.62 -12.08 -6.15
CA PHE A 492 11.13 -13.25 -5.41
C PHE A 492 9.67 -13.12 -4.96
N GLU A 493 9.02 -12.01 -5.29
CA GLU A 493 7.64 -11.75 -4.90
C GLU A 493 6.67 -11.99 -6.07
N ASP A 494 5.51 -12.58 -5.76
CA ASP A 494 4.50 -12.95 -6.74
C ASP A 494 3.87 -11.71 -7.42
N PRO A 495 4.05 -11.53 -8.75
CA PRO A 495 3.39 -10.46 -9.50
C PRO A 495 1.87 -10.52 -9.52
N ALA A 496 1.25 -11.67 -9.26
CA ALA A 496 -0.20 -11.78 -9.24
C ALA A 496 -0.86 -10.95 -8.11
N LEU A 497 -0.10 -10.62 -7.06
CA LEU A 497 -0.56 -9.80 -5.93
C LEU A 497 -0.47 -8.29 -6.19
N ASP A 498 0.09 -7.88 -7.34
CA ASP A 498 0.27 -6.47 -7.63
C ASP A 498 -1.01 -5.81 -8.12
N ILE A 499 -1.31 -4.65 -7.53
CA ILE A 499 -2.30 -3.74 -8.06
C ILE A 499 -1.81 -3.24 -9.43
N GLN A 500 -2.67 -3.26 -10.43
CA GLN A 500 -2.31 -2.79 -11.78
C GLN A 500 -2.22 -1.25 -11.83
N PRO A 501 -1.20 -0.68 -12.49
CA PRO A 501 -1.13 0.75 -12.73
C PRO A 501 -2.34 1.27 -13.52
N ASP A 502 -2.78 2.50 -13.21
CA ASP A 502 -3.86 3.21 -13.92
C ASP A 502 -3.27 4.43 -14.61
N SER A 503 -3.10 4.35 -15.94
CA SER A 503 -2.57 5.43 -16.78
C SER A 503 -3.43 6.71 -16.74
N THR A 504 -4.69 6.62 -16.34
CA THR A 504 -5.62 7.76 -16.24
C THR A 504 -5.63 8.43 -14.87
N SER A 505 -4.95 7.82 -13.88
CA SER A 505 -4.88 8.32 -12.52
C SER A 505 -4.22 9.69 -12.47
N LYS A 506 -4.72 10.58 -11.60
CA LYS A 506 -4.07 11.88 -11.37
C LYS A 506 -2.74 11.76 -10.61
N TYR A 507 -2.48 10.63 -9.95
CA TYR A 507 -1.27 10.45 -9.14
C TYR A 507 -0.16 9.80 -9.96
N ALA A 508 1.03 10.40 -9.96
CA ALA A 508 2.19 9.85 -10.65
C ALA A 508 2.56 8.45 -10.14
N CYS A 509 2.37 8.16 -8.85
CA CYS A 509 2.60 6.83 -8.26
C CYS A 509 1.61 5.74 -8.72
N TRP A 510 0.66 6.06 -9.59
CA TRP A 510 -0.24 5.11 -10.23
C TRP A 510 0.05 4.89 -11.72
N ARG A 511 0.98 5.65 -12.30
CA ARG A 511 1.26 5.63 -13.74
C ARG A 511 2.70 5.20 -14.01
N THR A 512 2.91 4.43 -15.06
CA THR A 512 4.25 4.13 -15.56
C THR A 512 4.80 5.33 -16.34
N HIS A 513 6.06 5.69 -16.07
CA HIS A 513 6.75 6.80 -16.72
C HIS A 513 8.10 6.30 -17.26
N PRO A 514 8.22 6.04 -18.57
CA PRO A 514 9.48 5.59 -19.15
C PRO A 514 10.55 6.66 -19.02
N LEU A 515 11.82 6.24 -19.12
CA LEU A 515 12.95 7.17 -19.15
C LEU A 515 12.83 8.18 -20.30
N VAL A 516 12.53 7.67 -21.50
CA VAL A 516 12.27 8.45 -22.71
C VAL A 516 10.81 8.27 -23.12
N SER A 517 10.08 9.37 -23.17
CA SER A 517 8.67 9.36 -23.59
C SER A 517 8.53 9.47 -25.11
N PRO A 518 7.48 8.88 -25.72
CA PRO A 518 7.07 9.22 -27.08
C PRO A 518 6.80 10.71 -27.30
N ASN A 519 6.61 11.47 -26.21
CA ASN A 519 6.30 12.90 -26.19
C ASN A 519 7.44 13.75 -25.61
N GLU A 520 8.69 13.25 -25.59
CA GLU A 520 9.80 13.89 -24.87
C GLU A 520 10.05 15.35 -25.29
N GLU A 521 9.91 15.69 -26.58
CA GLU A 521 10.11 17.08 -27.04
C GLU A 521 9.08 18.07 -26.43
N LEU A 522 7.82 17.63 -26.28
CA LEU A 522 6.77 18.39 -25.60
C LEU A 522 7.03 18.45 -24.09
N VAL A 523 7.46 17.33 -23.49
CA VAL A 523 7.89 17.28 -22.09
C VAL A 523 9.01 18.30 -21.85
N ASP A 524 10.02 18.36 -22.71
CA ASP A 524 11.14 19.30 -22.63
C ASP A 524 10.67 20.76 -22.73
N ALA A 525 9.71 21.06 -23.59
CA ALA A 525 9.12 22.39 -23.68
C ALA A 525 8.38 22.78 -22.38
N LEU A 526 7.58 21.87 -21.83
CA LEU A 526 6.88 22.08 -20.56
C LEU A 526 7.85 22.17 -19.36
N ARG A 527 8.99 21.47 -19.41
CA ARG A 527 10.04 21.52 -18.39
C ARG A 527 10.69 22.90 -18.31
N VAL A 528 10.95 23.54 -19.44
CA VAL A 528 11.46 24.93 -19.50
C VAL A 528 10.47 25.89 -18.84
N LEU A 529 9.18 25.77 -19.18
CA LEU A 529 8.13 26.61 -18.58
C LEU A 529 8.06 26.39 -17.06
N LYS A 530 8.11 25.13 -16.60
CA LYS A 530 8.19 24.80 -15.18
C LYS A 530 9.38 25.51 -14.51
N GLN A 531 10.59 25.41 -15.07
CA GLN A 531 11.80 26.00 -14.49
C GLN A 531 11.71 27.53 -14.40
N ASP A 532 11.22 28.20 -15.45
CA ASP A 532 11.01 29.65 -15.41
C ASP A 532 9.98 30.05 -14.34
N ARG A 533 8.90 29.27 -14.15
CA ARG A 533 7.92 29.53 -13.08
C ARG A 533 8.50 29.33 -11.68
N ILE A 534 9.43 28.38 -11.50
CA ILE A 534 10.18 28.23 -10.23
C ILE A 534 11.07 29.45 -10.00
N ALA A 535 11.79 29.90 -11.03
CA ALA A 535 12.70 31.05 -10.94
C ALA A 535 11.97 32.34 -10.54
N ARG A 536 10.73 32.52 -11.01
CA ARG A 536 9.85 33.66 -10.68
C ARG A 536 9.09 33.53 -9.36
N ASP A 537 9.33 32.46 -8.60
CA ASP A 537 8.59 32.12 -7.38
C ASP A 537 7.06 31.93 -7.60
N GLU A 538 6.66 31.56 -8.82
CA GLU A 538 5.28 31.25 -9.16
C GLU A 538 4.92 29.79 -8.81
N LYS A 539 4.98 29.45 -7.51
CA LYS A 539 4.89 28.07 -6.98
C LYS A 539 3.70 27.28 -7.53
N TRP A 540 2.51 27.89 -7.63
CA TRP A 540 1.30 27.24 -8.15
C TRP A 540 1.38 26.92 -9.64
N ASN A 541 1.94 27.82 -10.45
CA ASN A 541 2.11 27.61 -11.89
C ASN A 541 3.19 26.56 -12.16
N ALA A 542 4.31 26.62 -11.44
CA ALA A 542 5.35 25.59 -11.49
C ALA A 542 4.78 24.20 -11.19
N LEU A 543 3.90 24.10 -10.18
CA LEU A 543 3.25 22.85 -9.82
C LEU A 543 2.29 22.33 -10.90
N ALA A 544 1.54 23.23 -11.54
CA ALA A 544 0.64 22.88 -12.63
C ALA A 544 1.42 22.33 -13.84
N TYR A 545 2.52 23.00 -14.23
CA TYR A 545 3.40 22.49 -15.29
C TYR A 545 4.06 21.18 -14.90
N THR A 546 4.49 21.01 -13.64
CA THR A 546 5.07 19.75 -13.15
C THR A 546 4.07 18.58 -13.28
N ARG A 547 2.80 18.78 -12.91
CA ARG A 547 1.76 17.76 -13.05
C ARG A 547 1.43 17.44 -14.51
N ALA A 548 1.38 18.47 -15.35
CA ALA A 548 1.10 18.31 -16.78
C ALA A 548 2.23 17.57 -17.50
N LEU A 549 3.47 17.97 -17.28
CA LEU A 549 4.67 17.27 -17.78
C LEU A 549 4.65 15.80 -17.38
N SER A 550 4.39 15.51 -16.09
CA SER A 550 4.33 14.13 -15.60
C SER A 550 3.22 13.33 -16.29
N MET A 551 2.05 13.93 -16.52
CA MET A 551 0.96 13.30 -17.25
C MET A 551 1.32 13.03 -18.71
N VAL A 552 1.85 14.03 -19.43
CA VAL A 552 2.29 13.89 -20.83
C VAL A 552 3.37 12.82 -20.97
N LYS A 553 4.33 12.78 -20.03
CA LYS A 553 5.41 11.79 -20.02
C LYS A 553 4.91 10.35 -19.90
N SER A 554 3.81 10.12 -19.18
CA SER A 554 3.20 8.79 -18.99
C SER A 554 2.36 8.26 -20.16
N PHE A 555 2.13 9.05 -21.22
CA PHE A 555 1.39 8.53 -22.37
C PHE A 555 2.17 7.42 -23.08
N PRO A 556 1.55 6.24 -23.33
CA PRO A 556 2.23 5.12 -23.97
C PRO A 556 2.42 5.33 -25.48
N HIS A 557 1.81 6.37 -26.06
CA HIS A 557 1.90 6.72 -27.47
C HIS A 557 2.12 8.22 -27.65
N ARG A 558 2.54 8.61 -28.86
CA ARG A 558 2.69 10.02 -29.23
C ARG A 558 1.31 10.68 -29.33
N ILE A 559 1.14 11.83 -28.68
CA ILE A 559 -0.04 12.68 -28.80
C ILE A 559 -0.01 13.31 -30.20
N ARG A 560 -1.00 12.99 -31.02
CA ARG A 560 -1.16 13.46 -32.41
C ARG A 560 -2.33 14.42 -32.58
N SER A 561 -3.32 14.34 -31.70
CA SER A 561 -4.53 15.14 -31.80
C SER A 561 -4.98 15.69 -30.45
N LYS A 562 -5.89 16.67 -30.49
CA LYS A 562 -6.55 17.18 -29.29
C LYS A 562 -7.47 16.14 -28.63
N ASP A 563 -7.88 15.12 -29.38
CA ASP A 563 -8.74 14.06 -28.87
C ASP A 563 -7.93 13.01 -28.09
N ASP A 564 -6.63 12.90 -28.35
CA ASP A 564 -5.74 11.97 -27.63
C ASP A 564 -5.56 12.39 -26.14
N ILE A 565 -5.78 13.68 -25.84
CA ILE A 565 -5.79 14.22 -24.47
C ILE A 565 -7.21 14.26 -23.87
N LEU A 566 -8.18 13.63 -24.53
CA LEU A 566 -9.56 13.45 -24.08
C LEU A 566 -9.81 11.95 -23.86
N LEU A 567 -10.22 11.54 -22.66
CA LEU A 567 -10.51 10.14 -22.38
C LEU A 567 -11.89 9.78 -22.95
N SER A 568 -11.94 8.80 -23.85
CA SER A 568 -13.18 8.13 -24.26
C SER A 568 -13.69 7.29 -23.09
N VAL A 569 -14.90 7.58 -22.63
CA VAL A 569 -15.58 6.78 -21.62
C VAL A 569 -16.15 5.54 -22.32
N PRO A 570 -15.95 4.30 -21.82
CA PRO A 570 -16.71 3.15 -22.30
C PRO A 570 -18.21 3.46 -22.13
N ALA A 571 -19.01 3.20 -23.17
CA ALA A 571 -20.47 3.27 -23.03
C ALA A 571 -20.86 2.36 -21.85
N SER A 572 -21.52 2.93 -20.85
CA SER A 572 -22.21 2.14 -19.84
C SER A 572 -23.34 1.36 -20.51
N ASP A 573 -23.57 0.12 -20.08
CA ASP A 573 -24.62 -0.79 -20.56
C ASP A 573 -26.08 -0.29 -20.36
N ASP A 574 -26.27 1.00 -20.06
CA ASP A 574 -27.55 1.63 -19.74
C ASP A 574 -28.18 2.42 -20.92
N GLU A 575 -27.66 2.30 -22.15
CA GLU A 575 -28.16 3.04 -23.33
C GLU A 575 -28.92 2.17 -24.37
N GLU A 576 -29.67 1.14 -23.94
CA GLU A 576 -30.64 0.48 -24.84
C GLU A 576 -32.03 1.14 -24.87
N ASP A 577 -32.37 2.00 -23.90
CA ASP A 577 -33.73 2.59 -23.81
C ASP A 577 -33.92 3.95 -24.51
N ALA A 578 -32.88 4.50 -25.14
CA ALA A 578 -32.96 5.79 -25.85
C ALA A 578 -33.16 5.68 -27.38
N ALA A 579 -33.38 4.49 -27.92
CA ALA A 579 -33.47 4.27 -29.37
C ALA A 579 -34.87 4.52 -29.98
N SER A 580 -35.87 4.96 -29.21
CA SER A 580 -37.24 5.18 -29.72
C SER A 580 -37.61 6.64 -30.04
N ALA A 581 -36.70 7.60 -29.85
CA ALA A 581 -37.03 9.02 -30.02
C ALA A 581 -35.90 9.87 -30.65
N ALA A 582 -35.43 9.54 -31.85
CA ALA A 582 -34.64 10.48 -32.65
C ALA A 582 -34.69 10.16 -34.16
N SER A 583 -35.83 10.42 -34.79
CA SER A 583 -35.86 10.73 -36.22
C SER A 583 -35.23 12.11 -36.40
N THR A 584 -33.93 12.18 -36.71
CA THR A 584 -33.26 13.12 -37.63
C THR A 584 -31.75 12.96 -37.46
N TYR A 585 -31.07 12.64 -38.56
CA TYR A 585 -29.62 12.58 -38.74
C TYR A 585 -28.80 13.57 -37.88
N LYS A 586 -27.92 13.04 -37.02
CA LYS A 586 -26.57 13.55 -36.71
C LYS A 586 -25.82 12.46 -35.90
N HIS A 587 -24.61 12.12 -36.34
CA HIS A 587 -23.75 11.12 -35.70
C HIS A 587 -23.65 11.33 -34.17
N PRO A 588 -23.82 10.29 -33.33
CA PRO A 588 -23.64 10.43 -31.89
C PRO A 588 -22.15 10.65 -31.59
N ARG A 589 -21.82 11.80 -30.97
CA ARG A 589 -20.51 12.02 -30.36
C ARG A 589 -20.53 11.44 -28.95
N THR A 590 -19.70 10.44 -28.70
CA THR A 590 -19.43 9.90 -27.36
C THR A 590 -18.95 11.03 -26.43
N PRO A 591 -19.47 11.13 -25.18
CA PRO A 591 -19.03 12.15 -24.24
C PRO A 591 -17.58 11.87 -23.79
N THR A 592 -16.68 12.82 -24.06
CA THR A 592 -15.27 12.73 -23.66
C THR A 592 -15.00 13.53 -22.38
N LYS A 593 -14.18 12.99 -21.46
CA LYS A 593 -13.74 13.71 -20.24
C LYS A 593 -12.31 14.23 -20.43
N PRO A 594 -11.99 15.46 -19.96
CA PRO A 594 -10.62 15.97 -20.02
C PRO A 594 -9.68 15.14 -19.12
N VAL A 595 -8.48 14.87 -19.62
CA VAL A 595 -7.43 14.18 -18.86
C VAL A 595 -7.06 15.02 -17.62
N LYS A 596 -7.05 14.38 -16.44
CA LYS A 596 -6.69 15.04 -15.17
C LYS A 596 -5.27 15.63 -15.27
N ASN A 597 -4.98 16.70 -14.54
CA ASN A 597 -3.69 17.42 -14.52
C ASN A 597 -3.30 18.20 -15.78
N ILE A 598 -4.08 18.16 -16.87
CA ILE A 598 -3.92 19.07 -18.01
C ILE A 598 -4.96 20.17 -17.89
N GLY A 599 -4.53 21.39 -17.56
CA GLY A 599 -5.46 22.51 -17.38
C GLY A 599 -6.07 22.97 -18.72
N ASP A 600 -7.38 23.13 -18.75
CA ASP A 600 -8.18 23.39 -19.98
C ASP A 600 -7.87 24.69 -20.73
N LYS A 601 -7.13 25.60 -20.11
CA LYS A 601 -6.77 26.91 -20.71
C LYS A 601 -5.29 26.98 -21.06
N LYS A 602 -4.44 27.31 -20.07
CA LYS A 602 -3.02 27.61 -20.30
C LYS A 602 -2.22 26.41 -20.83
N ILE A 603 -2.27 25.29 -20.12
CA ILE A 603 -1.46 24.11 -20.47
C ILE A 603 -1.99 23.46 -21.74
N LYS A 604 -3.31 23.30 -21.87
CA LYS A 604 -3.93 22.80 -23.10
C LYS A 604 -3.52 23.65 -24.30
N ALA A 605 -3.57 24.99 -24.20
CA ALA A 605 -3.12 25.86 -25.28
C ALA A 605 -1.64 25.64 -25.67
N LYS A 606 -0.74 25.35 -24.71
CA LYS A 606 0.66 25.00 -25.02
C LYS A 606 0.80 23.66 -25.75
N ILE A 607 0.01 22.66 -25.34
CA ILE A 607 -0.01 21.37 -26.04
C ILE A 607 -0.58 21.55 -27.46
N GLU A 608 -1.64 22.34 -27.63
CA GLU A 608 -2.21 22.65 -28.93
C GLU A 608 -1.24 23.43 -29.83
N GLU A 609 -0.51 24.39 -29.26
CA GLU A 609 0.57 25.12 -29.95
C GLU A 609 1.63 24.14 -30.46
N TRP A 610 2.07 23.21 -29.61
CA TRP A 610 3.02 22.16 -29.99
C TRP A 610 2.47 21.26 -31.11
N LEU A 611 1.22 20.81 -31.01
CA LEU A 611 0.61 19.95 -32.03
C LEU A 611 0.49 20.64 -33.39
N ASN A 612 0.24 21.95 -33.41
CA ASN A 612 0.07 22.72 -34.64
C ASN A 612 1.41 23.12 -35.29
N TYR A 613 2.43 23.43 -34.48
CA TYR A 613 3.66 24.07 -34.97
C TYR A 613 4.94 23.27 -34.68
N GLY A 614 4.87 22.18 -33.93
CA GLY A 614 6.03 21.40 -33.47
C GLY A 614 6.91 22.15 -32.48
N ARG A 615 6.41 23.23 -31.87
CA ARG A 615 7.14 24.07 -30.92
C ARG A 615 6.22 24.77 -29.93
N VAL A 616 6.78 25.17 -28.79
CA VAL A 616 6.15 26.10 -27.84
C VAL A 616 6.99 27.37 -27.80
N TYR A 617 6.49 28.45 -28.40
CA TYR A 617 7.23 29.69 -28.61
C TYR A 617 7.76 30.31 -27.32
N GLU A 618 6.96 30.28 -26.24
CA GLU A 618 7.39 30.80 -24.94
C GLU A 618 8.60 30.01 -24.39
N ALA A 619 8.64 28.69 -24.58
CA ALA A 619 9.74 27.86 -24.14
C ALA A 619 11.02 28.12 -24.99
N GLU A 620 10.88 28.29 -26.30
CA GLU A 620 12.00 28.68 -27.18
C GLU A 620 12.56 30.06 -26.79
N LYS A 621 11.68 31.03 -26.54
CA LYS A 621 12.08 32.38 -26.12
C LYS A 621 12.83 32.37 -24.79
N ILE A 622 12.41 31.55 -23.83
CA ILE A 622 13.10 31.39 -22.56
C ILE A 622 14.48 30.75 -22.78
N ARG A 623 14.56 29.64 -23.53
CA ARG A 623 15.84 28.97 -23.83
C ARG A 623 16.83 29.90 -24.52
N GLY A 624 16.36 30.71 -25.46
CA GLY A 624 17.20 31.65 -26.20
C GLY A 624 17.56 32.93 -25.45
N SER A 625 17.16 33.09 -24.18
CA SER A 625 17.47 34.28 -23.39
C SER A 625 18.78 34.12 -22.62
N ASP A 626 19.66 35.11 -22.70
CA ASP A 626 20.92 35.15 -21.91
C ASP A 626 20.63 35.02 -20.41
N MET A 627 19.54 35.62 -19.95
CA MET A 627 19.05 35.54 -18.56
C MET A 627 18.83 34.10 -18.11
N HIS A 628 18.30 33.22 -18.97
CA HIS A 628 18.05 31.82 -18.63
C HIS A 628 19.37 31.03 -18.55
N SER A 629 20.31 31.29 -19.45
CA SER A 629 21.66 30.68 -19.41
C SER A 629 22.38 31.06 -18.11
N ILE A 630 22.40 32.34 -17.76
CA ILE A 630 23.03 32.85 -16.55
C ILE A 630 22.34 32.30 -15.30
N TYR A 631 21.01 32.29 -15.28
CA TYR A 631 20.23 31.69 -14.18
C TYR A 631 20.67 30.25 -13.89
N HIS A 632 20.83 29.43 -14.93
CA HIS A 632 21.27 28.03 -14.77
C HIS A 632 22.70 27.90 -14.23
N SER A 633 23.63 28.76 -14.69
CA SER A 633 24.99 28.80 -14.15
C SER A 633 25.07 29.27 -12.70
N LEU A 634 24.17 30.16 -12.28
CA LEU A 634 24.12 30.66 -10.90
C LEU A 634 23.44 29.68 -9.95
N TYR A 635 22.35 29.05 -10.39
CA TYR A 635 21.59 28.08 -9.61
C TYR A 635 22.42 26.83 -9.24
N SER A 636 23.46 26.50 -10.00
CA SER A 636 24.37 25.39 -9.69
C SER A 636 25.39 25.68 -8.59
N ILE A 637 25.49 26.93 -8.14
CA ILE A 637 26.45 27.32 -7.11
C ILE A 637 25.86 27.02 -5.73
N GLN A 638 26.65 26.33 -4.91
CA GLN A 638 26.25 26.00 -3.54
C GLN A 638 25.87 27.28 -2.77
N GLY A 639 24.69 27.27 -2.15
CA GLY A 639 24.18 28.43 -1.40
C GLY A 639 23.37 29.43 -2.22
N ILE A 640 23.28 29.29 -3.55
CA ILE A 640 22.44 30.13 -4.41
C ILE A 640 21.17 29.37 -4.81
N GLY A 641 20.06 29.66 -4.13
CA GLY A 641 18.75 29.11 -4.47
C GLY A 641 18.11 29.75 -5.72
N PRO A 642 16.99 29.18 -6.23
CA PRO A 642 16.31 29.67 -7.44
C PRO A 642 15.98 31.15 -7.43
N LYS A 643 15.40 31.65 -6.32
CA LYS A 643 15.05 33.06 -6.15
C LYS A 643 16.28 33.96 -6.28
N LYS A 644 17.37 33.59 -5.61
CA LYS A 644 18.61 34.38 -5.63
C LYS A 644 19.29 34.36 -7.00
N ALA A 645 19.32 33.19 -7.66
CA ALA A 645 19.83 33.06 -9.02
C ALA A 645 19.05 33.94 -10.01
N PHE A 646 17.72 34.02 -9.85
CA PHE A 646 16.85 34.85 -10.68
C PHE A 646 17.02 36.35 -10.42
N GLU A 647 17.13 36.77 -9.16
CA GLU A 647 17.44 38.16 -8.81
C GLU A 647 18.78 38.61 -9.41
N LEU A 648 19.81 37.77 -9.29
CA LEU A 648 21.15 38.06 -9.81
C LEU A 648 21.15 38.14 -11.33
N SER A 649 20.51 37.20 -12.04
CA SER A 649 20.42 37.25 -13.51
C SER A 649 19.65 38.47 -14.01
N ARG A 650 18.66 38.96 -13.24
CA ARG A 650 17.93 40.21 -13.56
C ARG A 650 18.73 41.47 -13.24
N SER A 651 19.64 41.42 -12.26
CA SER A 651 20.45 42.58 -11.85
C SER A 651 21.54 42.96 -12.88
N GLY A 652 21.67 42.20 -13.96
CA GLY A 652 22.58 42.49 -15.06
C GLY A 652 23.90 41.73 -15.02
N VAL A 653 24.10 40.85 -14.03
CA VAL A 653 25.24 39.91 -13.95
C VAL A 653 25.27 39.06 -15.22
N ARG A 654 26.42 38.99 -15.89
CA ARG A 654 26.57 38.31 -17.19
C ARG A 654 27.33 36.99 -17.12
N SER A 655 28.11 36.76 -16.07
CA SER A 655 28.87 35.53 -15.88
C SER A 655 29.05 35.20 -14.40
N VAL A 656 29.46 33.96 -14.13
CA VAL A 656 29.89 33.53 -12.79
C VAL A 656 31.17 34.27 -12.38
N ASP A 657 32.09 34.51 -13.32
CA ASP A 657 33.35 35.22 -13.08
C ASP A 657 33.13 36.64 -12.54
N GLU A 658 32.10 37.34 -13.03
CA GLU A 658 31.75 38.68 -12.52
C GLU A 658 31.38 38.65 -11.02
N LEU A 659 30.78 37.56 -10.54
CA LEU A 659 30.49 37.40 -9.11
C LEU A 659 31.75 37.06 -8.30
N VAL A 660 32.71 36.35 -8.90
CA VAL A 660 34.01 36.09 -8.29
C VAL A 660 34.80 37.40 -8.16
N ASP A 661 34.89 38.17 -9.24
CA ASP A 661 35.61 39.45 -9.29
C ASP A 661 35.04 40.47 -8.29
N ASN A 662 33.72 40.47 -8.12
CA ASN A 662 33.03 41.31 -7.14
C ASN A 662 33.05 40.75 -5.71
N GLY A 663 33.74 39.63 -5.46
CA GLY A 663 33.87 39.00 -4.15
C GLY A 663 32.58 38.44 -3.55
N LYS A 664 31.53 38.24 -4.37
CA LYS A 664 30.24 37.70 -3.92
C LYS A 664 30.26 36.18 -3.78
N ILE A 665 31.13 35.51 -4.53
CA ILE A 665 31.41 34.07 -4.45
C ILE A 665 32.92 33.83 -4.57
N THR A 666 33.40 32.68 -4.14
CA THR A 666 34.83 32.32 -4.31
C THR A 666 35.08 31.64 -5.65
N GLN A 667 36.32 31.69 -6.14
CA GLN A 667 36.74 30.93 -7.33
C GLN A 667 36.57 29.42 -7.13
N ASP A 668 36.75 28.94 -5.90
CA ASP A 668 36.58 27.53 -5.54
C ASP A 668 35.11 27.11 -5.64
N ASP A 669 34.17 27.96 -5.19
CA ASP A 669 32.73 27.70 -5.32
C ASP A 669 32.29 27.67 -6.78
N ALA A 670 32.83 28.57 -7.62
CA ALA A 670 32.57 28.59 -9.06
C ALA A 670 33.10 27.32 -9.76
N THR A 671 34.33 26.92 -9.44
CA THR A 671 34.97 25.71 -9.99
C THR A 671 34.22 24.45 -9.56
N LEU A 672 33.85 24.38 -8.28
CA LEU A 672 33.05 23.27 -7.76
C LEU A 672 31.69 23.19 -8.45
N ALA A 673 30.98 24.32 -8.62
CA ALA A 673 29.70 24.36 -9.32
C ALA A 673 29.81 23.83 -10.76
N GLN A 674 30.89 24.18 -11.47
CA GLN A 674 31.16 23.66 -12.82
C GLN A 674 31.33 22.13 -12.80
N HIS A 675 32.08 21.58 -11.84
CA HIS A 675 32.29 20.14 -11.73
C HIS A 675 31.03 19.38 -11.34
N LEU A 676 30.23 19.94 -10.42
CA LEU A 676 28.97 19.33 -9.97
C LEU A 676 27.86 19.37 -11.03
N ASN A 677 27.96 20.25 -12.02
CA ASN A 677 27.06 20.26 -13.18
C ASN A 677 27.38 19.17 -14.21
N ASN A 678 28.61 18.66 -14.22
CA ASN A 678 29.00 17.61 -15.15
C ASN A 678 28.32 16.31 -14.74
N SER A 679 27.55 15.73 -15.65
CA SER A 679 26.87 14.46 -15.37
C SER A 679 27.86 13.31 -15.17
N ILE A 680 27.44 12.31 -14.41
CA ILE A 680 28.25 11.19 -13.91
C ILE A 680 27.80 9.93 -14.63
N SER A 681 28.72 9.20 -15.27
CA SER A 681 28.38 7.94 -15.95
C SER A 681 28.04 6.84 -14.95
N ARG A 682 27.26 5.84 -15.38
CA ARG A 682 26.92 4.69 -14.52
C ARG A 682 28.15 3.96 -13.96
N ASP A 683 29.17 3.77 -14.80
CA ASP A 683 30.43 3.16 -14.41
C ASP A 683 31.15 3.95 -13.30
N GLU A 684 31.18 5.28 -13.41
CA GLU A 684 31.78 6.12 -12.39
C GLU A 684 30.97 6.09 -11.08
N VAL A 685 29.63 6.13 -11.16
CA VAL A 685 28.74 5.97 -9.99
C VAL A 685 29.02 4.64 -9.28
N GLU A 686 29.11 3.54 -10.03
CA GLU A 686 29.39 2.21 -9.49
C GLU A 686 30.78 2.13 -8.86
N ARG A 687 31.82 2.71 -9.49
CA ARG A 687 33.19 2.76 -8.92
C ARG A 687 33.23 3.53 -7.61
N ILE A 688 32.60 4.72 -7.54
CA ILE A 688 32.51 5.53 -6.33
C ILE A 688 31.75 4.76 -5.24
N ALA A 689 30.59 4.18 -5.57
CA ALA A 689 29.79 3.42 -4.61
C ALA A 689 30.53 2.19 -4.08
N ASN A 690 31.22 1.43 -4.95
CA ASN A 690 32.04 0.29 -4.55
C ASN A 690 33.17 0.70 -3.60
N TYR A 691 33.78 1.87 -3.83
CA TYR A 691 34.81 2.39 -2.95
C TYR A 691 34.26 2.77 -1.58
N VAL A 692 33.14 3.51 -1.53
CA VAL A 692 32.43 3.82 -0.29
C VAL A 692 32.05 2.53 0.45
N MET A 693 31.54 1.52 -0.26
CA MET A 693 31.18 0.24 0.34
C MET A 693 32.39 -0.59 0.79
N GLY A 694 33.56 -0.39 0.19
CA GLY A 694 34.82 -0.97 0.68
C GLY A 694 35.18 -0.46 2.08
N HIS A 695 35.06 0.85 2.30
CA HIS A 695 35.18 1.46 3.63
C HIS A 695 34.03 1.03 4.57
N ALA A 696 32.80 0.92 4.05
CA ALA A 696 31.68 0.49 4.88
C ALA A 696 31.87 -0.93 5.43
N ARG A 697 32.36 -1.86 4.60
CA ARG A 697 32.60 -3.27 4.98
C ARG A 697 33.74 -3.47 5.98
N SER A 698 34.65 -2.49 6.14
CA SER A 698 35.66 -2.54 7.19
C SER A 698 35.15 -2.04 8.55
N LEU A 699 34.02 -1.33 8.56
CA LEU A 699 33.44 -0.69 9.75
C LEU A 699 32.16 -1.38 10.23
N LEU A 700 31.38 -1.97 9.33
CA LEU A 700 30.22 -2.79 9.62
C LEU A 700 30.38 -4.19 9.04
N ALA A 701 29.95 -5.19 9.79
CA ALA A 701 29.85 -6.54 9.30
C ALA A 701 28.70 -6.61 8.29
N HIS A 702 29.04 -6.90 7.03
CA HIS A 702 28.08 -7.25 5.99
C HIS A 702 26.92 -6.26 5.77
N PRO A 703 27.21 -4.97 5.54
CA PRO A 703 26.17 -3.98 5.30
C PRO A 703 25.39 -4.26 4.00
N SER A 704 24.07 -4.12 4.08
CA SER A 704 23.19 -4.06 2.91
C SER A 704 23.15 -2.64 2.38
N TYR A 705 23.10 -2.46 1.06
CA TYR A 705 23.06 -1.13 0.47
C TYR A 705 22.30 -1.08 -0.86
N ALA A 706 21.90 0.12 -1.26
CA ALA A 706 21.32 0.39 -2.57
C ALA A 706 21.80 1.76 -3.09
N ILE A 707 22.24 1.79 -4.35
CA ILE A 707 22.45 3.04 -5.08
C ILE A 707 21.07 3.50 -5.57
N CYS A 708 20.67 4.71 -5.19
CA CYS A 708 19.31 5.24 -5.41
C CYS A 708 19.31 6.33 -6.51
N GLY A 709 18.41 7.32 -6.40
CA GLY A 709 18.37 8.46 -7.30
C GLY A 709 18.14 8.15 -8.77
N GLY A 710 18.71 8.99 -9.63
CA GLY A 710 18.63 8.84 -11.09
C GLY A 710 19.25 7.52 -11.58
N PHE A 711 20.31 7.05 -10.92
CA PHE A 711 20.97 5.80 -11.23
C PHE A 711 20.01 4.61 -11.13
N ARG A 712 19.25 4.50 -10.03
CA ARG A 712 18.27 3.41 -9.83
C ARG A 712 17.08 3.49 -10.77
N ARG A 713 16.72 4.69 -11.23
CA ARG A 713 15.70 4.91 -12.28
C ARG A 713 16.23 4.68 -13.71
N ALA A 714 17.38 4.03 -13.83
CA ALA A 714 18.04 3.66 -15.09
C ALA A 714 18.50 4.85 -15.96
N LYS A 715 18.75 6.04 -15.36
CA LYS A 715 19.38 7.13 -16.11
C LYS A 715 20.80 6.71 -16.56
N PRO A 716 21.19 6.99 -17.82
CA PRO A 716 22.54 6.72 -18.29
C PRO A 716 23.58 7.63 -17.64
N MET A 717 23.15 8.84 -17.25
CA MET A 717 23.98 9.84 -16.58
C MET A 717 23.23 10.33 -15.32
N SER A 718 23.93 10.41 -14.20
CA SER A 718 23.43 10.89 -12.91
C SER A 718 23.97 12.28 -12.59
N ASN A 719 23.30 13.02 -11.72
CA ASN A 719 23.79 14.33 -11.25
C ASN A 719 24.62 14.18 -9.97
N ASP A 720 24.27 13.22 -9.14
CA ASP A 720 24.85 12.88 -7.85
C ASP A 720 24.81 11.36 -7.62
N ILE A 721 25.49 10.93 -6.55
CA ILE A 721 25.50 9.54 -6.08
C ILE A 721 24.75 9.46 -4.76
N ASP A 722 23.58 8.82 -4.77
CA ASP A 722 22.78 8.52 -3.57
C ASP A 722 23.03 7.08 -3.13
N ILE A 723 23.53 6.84 -1.92
CA ILE A 723 23.77 5.50 -1.37
C ILE A 723 23.02 5.36 -0.05
N ILE A 724 22.13 4.36 0.03
CA ILE A 724 21.51 3.97 1.29
C ILE A 724 22.21 2.73 1.82
N ILE A 725 22.58 2.74 3.10
CA ILE A 725 23.28 1.66 3.79
C ILE A 725 22.50 1.27 5.05
N THR A 726 22.42 -0.01 5.36
CA THR A 726 21.88 -0.55 6.61
C THR A 726 22.64 -1.80 7.04
N GLN A 727 22.48 -2.21 8.29
CA GLN A 727 22.90 -3.53 8.75
C GLN A 727 21.77 -4.16 9.58
N HIS A 728 21.37 -5.38 9.22
CA HIS A 728 20.35 -6.12 9.97
C HIS A 728 20.80 -6.36 11.41
N GLY A 729 19.88 -6.21 12.37
CA GLY A 729 20.18 -6.35 13.81
C GLY A 729 20.94 -5.18 14.44
N ALA A 730 21.44 -4.21 13.66
CA ALA A 730 22.14 -3.06 14.21
C ALA A 730 21.19 -2.09 14.94
N SER A 731 21.60 -1.65 16.12
CA SER A 731 20.93 -0.58 16.86
C SER A 731 21.19 0.78 16.20
N VAL A 732 20.29 1.74 16.44
CA VAL A 732 20.44 3.13 15.95
C VAL A 732 21.77 3.75 16.41
N ALA A 733 22.22 3.44 17.64
CA ALA A 733 23.49 3.94 18.16
C ALA A 733 24.69 3.39 17.37
N GLN A 734 24.69 2.09 17.03
CA GLN A 734 25.72 1.48 16.19
C GLN A 734 25.74 2.08 14.79
N LEU A 735 24.56 2.30 14.20
CA LEU A 735 24.43 2.92 12.88
C LEU A 735 24.91 4.38 12.85
N ASN A 736 24.64 5.16 13.90
CA ASN A 736 25.17 6.52 14.04
C ASN A 736 26.69 6.55 14.20
N HIS A 737 27.22 5.68 15.07
CA HIS A 737 28.66 5.55 15.23
C HIS A 737 29.34 5.16 13.92
N PHE A 738 28.72 4.23 13.17
CA PHE A 738 29.17 3.86 11.84
C PHE A 738 29.20 5.04 10.86
N LEU A 739 28.15 5.87 10.80
CA LEU A 739 28.13 7.01 9.89
C LEU A 739 29.30 7.97 10.15
N VAL A 740 29.60 8.23 11.42
CA VAL A 740 30.75 9.06 11.83
C VAL A 740 32.05 8.40 11.41
N ALA A 741 32.26 7.12 11.76
CA ALA A 741 33.47 6.40 11.41
C ALA A 741 33.68 6.28 9.88
N LEU A 742 32.61 6.11 9.10
CA LEU A 742 32.66 6.07 7.64
C LEU A 742 33.09 7.43 7.09
N THR A 743 32.52 8.51 7.62
CA THR A 743 32.87 9.88 7.24
C THR A 743 34.36 10.15 7.49
N ASP A 744 34.83 9.86 8.71
CA ASP A 744 36.23 10.02 9.10
C ASP A 744 37.17 9.19 8.22
N SER A 745 36.78 7.94 7.92
CA SER A 745 37.55 7.05 7.08
C SER A 745 37.71 7.61 5.65
N LEU A 746 36.62 8.09 5.05
CA LEU A 746 36.66 8.70 3.71
C LEU A 746 37.46 10.00 3.70
N GLN A 747 37.36 10.84 4.73
CA GLN A 747 38.15 12.08 4.85
C GLN A 747 39.64 11.80 5.03
N SER A 748 40.00 10.80 5.84
CA SER A 748 41.40 10.44 6.10
C SER A 748 42.15 9.99 4.85
N THR A 749 41.44 9.42 3.86
CA THR A 749 42.03 9.09 2.55
C THR A 749 42.14 10.29 1.60
N GLY A 750 41.57 11.44 1.97
CA GLY A 750 41.41 12.59 1.09
C GLY A 750 40.35 12.40 0.00
N PHE A 751 39.58 11.31 0.03
CA PHE A 751 38.54 11.04 -0.96
C PHE A 751 37.31 11.94 -0.75
N LEU A 752 36.84 12.06 0.50
CA LEU A 752 35.82 13.06 0.86
C LEU A 752 36.51 14.41 1.10
N THR A 753 36.40 15.32 0.15
CA THR A 753 37.11 16.61 0.16
C THR A 753 36.34 17.71 0.86
N LYS A 754 35.00 17.67 0.84
CA LYS A 754 34.14 18.63 1.53
C LYS A 754 32.96 17.91 2.16
N LEU A 755 32.83 18.00 3.49
CA LEU A 755 31.63 17.60 4.20
C LEU A 755 30.65 18.79 4.21
N MET A 756 29.49 18.63 3.58
CA MET A 756 28.48 19.71 3.51
C MET A 756 27.54 19.66 4.71
N ARG A 757 27.11 18.45 5.08
CA ARG A 757 26.19 18.23 6.21
C ARG A 757 26.33 16.81 6.72
N GLN A 758 26.30 16.64 8.03
CA GLN A 758 26.18 15.33 8.67
C GLN A 758 25.12 15.38 9.76
N VAL A 759 24.17 14.45 9.71
CA VAL A 759 23.08 14.32 10.68
C VAL A 759 23.06 12.88 11.14
N SER A 760 22.92 12.67 12.45
CA SER A 760 22.77 11.35 13.06
C SER A 760 21.42 11.27 13.75
N LEU A 761 20.71 10.15 13.60
CA LEU A 761 19.40 9.89 14.20
C LEU A 761 19.40 10.09 15.72
N CYS A 762 18.36 10.73 16.26
CA CYS A 762 18.20 10.83 17.71
C CYS A 762 17.92 9.44 18.34
N VAL A 763 18.73 9.05 19.33
CA VAL A 763 18.47 7.87 20.17
C VAL A 763 17.30 8.18 21.11
N ALA A 764 16.40 7.22 21.33
CA ALA A 764 15.14 7.41 22.08
C ALA A 764 15.31 8.06 23.47
N SER A 765 16.47 7.89 24.11
CA SER A 765 16.83 8.51 25.39
C SER A 765 16.97 10.05 25.33
N ASN A 766 17.12 10.63 24.14
CA ASN A 766 17.40 12.05 23.94
C ASN A 766 16.33 12.81 23.14
N ARG A 767 15.21 12.16 22.76
CA ARG A 767 14.16 12.79 21.95
C ARG A 767 13.54 14.01 22.64
N ARG A 768 13.68 15.19 22.03
CA ARG A 768 12.81 16.34 22.29
C ARG A 768 11.59 16.26 21.39
N LYS A 769 10.50 16.94 21.77
CA LYS A 769 9.25 17.02 20.98
C LYS A 769 9.43 17.71 19.61
N GLU A 770 10.59 18.33 19.38
CA GLU A 770 10.95 19.14 18.22
C GLU A 770 12.01 18.46 17.33
N ASP A 771 12.47 17.26 17.68
CA ASP A 771 13.45 16.53 16.86
C ASP A 771 12.75 15.96 15.61
N HIS A 772 12.83 16.71 14.51
CA HIS A 772 12.29 16.35 13.19
C HIS A 772 13.26 15.49 12.36
N ASP A 773 14.47 15.17 12.86
CA ASP A 773 15.46 14.43 12.08
C ASP A 773 15.10 12.93 11.96
N TYR A 774 14.56 12.58 10.80
CA TYR A 774 14.08 11.24 10.50
C TYR A 774 15.15 10.28 9.94
N GLN A 775 16.36 10.77 9.59
CA GLN A 775 17.38 9.97 8.89
C GLN A 775 18.81 10.33 9.32
N SER A 776 19.71 9.34 9.32
CA SER A 776 21.15 9.59 9.46
C SER A 776 21.74 9.83 8.08
N THR A 777 22.32 10.99 7.82
CA THR A 777 22.76 11.42 6.48
C THR A 777 24.14 12.05 6.51
N MET A 778 24.99 11.73 5.54
CA MET A 778 26.23 12.43 5.21
C MET A 778 26.12 12.95 3.78
N LEU A 779 26.08 14.27 3.62
CA LEU A 779 26.10 14.95 2.32
C LEU A 779 27.48 15.56 2.12
N GLY A 780 28.12 15.28 1.00
CA GLY A 780 29.46 15.78 0.75
C GLY A 780 29.91 15.75 -0.71
N VAL A 781 31.16 16.13 -0.91
CA VAL A 781 31.83 16.17 -2.21
C VAL A 781 33.06 15.28 -2.17
N VAL A 782 33.20 14.43 -3.18
CA VAL A 782 34.34 13.52 -3.34
C VAL A 782 35.17 13.86 -4.57
N GLU A 783 36.48 13.58 -4.51
CA GLU A 783 37.39 13.71 -5.64
C GLU A 783 37.59 12.36 -6.34
N SER A 784 36.83 12.12 -7.40
CA SER A 784 36.79 10.84 -8.12
C SER A 784 38.09 10.57 -8.91
N SER A 785 38.59 11.61 -9.60
CA SER A 785 39.77 11.55 -10.48
C SER A 785 41.04 11.10 -9.78
N ARG A 786 41.27 11.55 -8.54
CA ARG A 786 42.48 11.22 -7.77
C ARG A 786 42.56 9.73 -7.44
N LYS A 787 41.41 9.07 -7.32
CA LYS A 787 41.35 7.64 -7.00
C LYS A 787 41.29 6.76 -8.24
N PHE A 788 40.48 7.15 -9.23
CA PHE A 788 40.16 6.27 -10.36
C PHE A 788 40.75 6.72 -11.70
N GLY A 789 41.48 7.84 -11.73
CA GLY A 789 41.90 8.50 -12.97
C GLY A 789 40.72 9.18 -13.69
N THR A 790 41.02 9.93 -14.74
CA THR A 790 40.03 10.53 -15.64
C THR A 790 40.22 9.97 -17.05
N SER A 791 39.16 10.05 -17.86
CA SER A 791 39.25 9.89 -19.32
C SER A 791 39.80 11.16 -20.01
N GLU A 792 39.80 12.30 -19.32
CA GLU A 792 40.01 13.66 -19.88
C GLU A 792 41.11 14.47 -19.15
N GLY A 793 42.22 13.84 -18.75
CA GLY A 793 43.44 14.56 -18.31
C GLY A 793 43.55 14.94 -16.82
N GLU A 794 44.66 15.60 -16.46
CA GLU A 794 45.20 15.80 -15.09
C GLU A 794 44.35 16.64 -14.11
N HIS A 795 43.13 17.06 -14.46
CA HIS A 795 42.31 17.94 -13.63
C HIS A 795 41.40 17.19 -12.64
N PRO A 796 41.24 17.70 -11.40
CA PRO A 796 40.44 17.04 -10.37
C PRO A 796 38.94 17.03 -10.75
N GLN A 797 38.26 15.90 -10.61
CA GLN A 797 36.81 15.78 -10.83
C GLN A 797 36.09 15.61 -9.49
N TYR A 798 35.23 16.58 -9.17
CA TYR A 798 34.46 16.61 -7.93
C TYR A 798 33.03 16.14 -8.17
N ARG A 799 32.55 15.20 -7.35
CA ARG A 799 31.21 14.60 -7.44
C ARG A 799 30.44 14.78 -6.14
N ARG A 800 29.15 15.05 -6.21
CA ARG A 800 28.25 15.03 -5.03
C ARG A 800 27.98 13.60 -4.61
N LEU A 801 28.16 13.31 -3.32
CA LEU A 801 27.90 12.02 -2.69
C LEU A 801 26.98 12.24 -1.48
N ASP A 802 25.83 11.59 -1.51
CA ASP A 802 24.84 11.59 -0.45
C ASP A 802 24.75 10.15 0.10
N VAL A 803 25.15 9.95 1.35
CA VAL A 803 25.08 8.65 2.05
C VAL A 803 24.03 8.73 3.15
N ILE A 804 23.11 7.76 3.13
CA ILE A 804 22.02 7.63 4.09
C ILE A 804 22.22 6.33 4.84
N VAL A 805 22.19 6.37 6.17
CA VAL A 805 22.23 5.19 7.02
C VAL A 805 20.84 4.96 7.60
N ALA A 806 20.16 3.96 7.03
CA ALA A 806 18.77 3.64 7.33
C ALA A 806 18.65 2.67 8.50
N LYS A 807 17.56 2.77 9.27
CA LYS A 807 17.22 1.72 10.24
C LYS A 807 16.82 0.45 9.49
N PRO A 808 17.04 -0.76 10.03
CA PRO A 808 16.69 -1.99 9.33
C PRO A 808 15.21 -2.06 8.92
N ALA A 809 14.30 -1.62 9.79
CA ALA A 809 12.86 -1.59 9.52
C ALA A 809 12.45 -0.55 8.45
N SER A 810 13.17 0.55 8.33
CA SER A 810 12.85 1.63 7.37
C SER A 810 13.56 1.51 6.03
N PHE A 811 14.53 0.59 5.90
CA PHE A 811 15.43 0.49 4.74
C PHE A 811 14.70 0.53 3.38
N HIS A 812 13.64 -0.26 3.20
CA HIS A 812 12.89 -0.28 1.94
C HIS A 812 12.08 0.99 1.67
N LEU A 813 11.62 1.67 2.71
CA LEU A 813 10.93 2.96 2.61
C LEU A 813 11.90 4.08 2.26
N GLU A 814 13.10 4.03 2.82
CA GLU A 814 14.16 4.97 2.48
C GLU A 814 14.63 4.75 1.03
N ILE A 815 14.75 3.50 0.58
CA ILE A 815 15.00 3.18 -0.84
C ILE A 815 13.89 3.77 -1.72
N LEU A 816 12.61 3.54 -1.39
CA LEU A 816 11.49 4.09 -2.15
C LEU A 816 11.57 5.61 -2.26
N SER A 817 11.93 6.26 -1.15
CA SER A 817 11.98 7.71 -1.05
C SER A 817 13.12 8.31 -1.89
N TRP A 818 14.35 7.85 -1.64
CA TRP A 818 15.55 8.34 -2.32
C TRP A 818 15.69 7.83 -3.76
N THR A 819 14.91 6.82 -4.17
CA THR A 819 14.79 6.44 -5.59
C THR A 819 14.09 7.53 -6.39
N GLY A 820 13.16 8.28 -5.80
CA GLY A 820 12.37 9.30 -6.49
C GLY A 820 11.53 8.73 -7.65
N SER A 821 11.16 9.53 -8.65
CA SER A 821 11.42 10.97 -8.82
C SER A 821 10.66 11.88 -7.85
N VAL A 822 11.02 13.17 -7.79
CA VAL A 822 10.37 14.18 -6.93
C VAL A 822 8.84 14.20 -7.09
N MET A 823 8.36 14.11 -8.33
CA MET A 823 6.93 14.12 -8.61
C MET A 823 6.26 12.79 -8.20
N TYR A 824 6.96 11.66 -8.33
CA TYR A 824 6.50 10.36 -7.83
C TYR A 824 6.30 10.41 -6.31
N GLU A 825 7.31 10.84 -5.55
CA GLU A 825 7.22 10.95 -4.09
C GLU A 825 6.12 11.92 -3.63
N ARG A 826 5.98 13.06 -4.33
CA ARG A 826 4.99 14.07 -3.96
C ARG A 826 3.57 13.51 -4.08
N ASP A 827 3.29 12.80 -5.16
CA ASP A 827 1.98 12.17 -5.35
C ASP A 827 1.81 10.92 -4.48
N LEU A 828 2.89 10.19 -4.17
CA LEU A 828 2.90 9.12 -3.18
C LEU A 828 2.41 9.63 -1.82
N ARG A 829 3.04 10.68 -1.27
CA ARG A 829 2.64 11.32 0.00
C ARG A 829 1.19 11.85 -0.06
N SER A 830 0.80 12.46 -1.18
CA SER A 830 -0.56 12.96 -1.39
C SER A 830 -1.62 11.85 -1.47
N TYR A 831 -1.26 10.69 -2.02
CA TYR A 831 -2.13 9.53 -2.14
C TYR A 831 -2.33 8.84 -0.80
N VAL A 832 -1.25 8.52 -0.08
CA VAL A 832 -1.34 7.81 1.22
C VAL A 832 -2.03 8.67 2.28
N ARG A 833 -1.88 10.00 2.23
CA ARG A 833 -2.62 10.92 3.10
C ARG A 833 -4.14 10.81 2.94
N ARG A 834 -4.63 10.53 1.73
CA ARG A 834 -6.07 10.27 1.52
C ARG A 834 -6.53 8.94 2.12
N HIS A 835 -5.60 8.02 2.35
CA HIS A 835 -5.82 6.73 2.99
C HIS A 835 -5.49 6.76 4.49
N LYS A 836 -5.50 7.94 5.11
CA LYS A 836 -5.25 8.14 6.55
C LYS A 836 -3.85 7.69 6.99
N LEU A 837 -2.86 7.79 6.11
CA LEU A 837 -1.46 7.56 6.42
C LEU A 837 -0.63 8.82 6.11
N LYS A 838 0.28 9.20 7.01
CA LYS A 838 1.34 10.16 6.73
C LYS A 838 2.62 9.39 6.44
N LEU A 839 3.36 9.79 5.41
CA LEU A 839 4.62 9.15 5.04
C LEU A 839 5.70 10.22 4.99
N ASN A 840 6.80 9.97 5.70
CA ASN A 840 8.06 10.69 5.52
C ASN A 840 9.09 9.72 4.92
N ALA A 841 10.36 10.12 4.88
CA ALA A 841 11.38 9.33 4.22
C ALA A 841 11.71 7.99 4.92
N SER A 842 11.49 7.87 6.24
CA SER A 842 11.90 6.69 7.04
C SER A 842 10.80 6.09 7.91
N SER A 843 9.61 6.68 7.95
CA SER A 843 8.49 6.26 8.77
C SER A 843 7.14 6.46 8.06
N VAL A 844 6.20 5.59 8.40
CA VAL A 844 4.78 5.73 8.03
C VAL A 844 3.99 5.85 9.32
N TYR A 845 3.10 6.83 9.40
CA TYR A 845 2.25 7.07 10.56
C TYR A 845 0.78 6.95 10.18
N ASN A 846 -0.04 6.49 11.10
CA ASN A 846 -1.47 6.70 11.00
C ASN A 846 -1.78 8.19 11.17
N ASP A 847 -2.40 8.80 10.15
CA ASP A 847 -2.71 10.24 10.13
C ASP A 847 -3.69 10.66 11.25
N THR A 848 -4.42 9.70 11.83
CA THR A 848 -5.43 9.91 12.88
C THR A 848 -4.90 9.64 14.27
N THR A 849 -4.17 8.53 14.48
CA THR A 849 -3.66 8.15 15.80
C THR A 849 -2.23 8.66 16.06
N ASP A 850 -1.53 9.10 15.02
CA ASP A 850 -0.10 9.46 15.05
C ASP A 850 0.83 8.30 15.43
N GLU A 851 0.30 7.08 15.46
CA GLU A 851 1.08 5.86 15.71
C GLU A 851 1.90 5.50 14.47
N GLU A 852 3.18 5.22 14.69
CA GLU A 852 4.08 4.73 13.66
C GLU A 852 3.73 3.28 13.31
N LEU A 853 3.61 3.00 12.01
CA LEU A 853 3.35 1.68 11.49
C LEU A 853 4.63 0.83 11.60
N ASP A 854 4.52 -0.38 12.14
CA ASP A 854 5.67 -1.27 12.22
C ASP A 854 6.04 -1.82 10.83
N LEU A 855 7.20 -1.38 10.33
CA LEU A 855 7.76 -1.83 9.06
C LEU A 855 8.78 -2.97 9.23
N SER A 856 8.96 -3.51 10.44
CA SER A 856 9.92 -4.58 10.75
C SER A 856 9.71 -5.85 9.91
N LEU A 857 8.49 -6.07 9.41
CA LEU A 857 8.11 -7.21 8.56
C LEU A 857 8.19 -6.91 7.06
N VAL A 858 8.45 -5.68 6.66
CA VAL A 858 8.65 -5.33 5.25
C VAL A 858 9.96 -5.97 4.76
N ARG A 859 9.91 -6.58 3.58
CA ARG A 859 11.02 -7.38 3.00
C ARG A 859 11.52 -6.86 1.65
N SER A 860 10.73 -6.00 1.02
CA SER A 860 11.09 -5.36 -0.24
C SER A 860 10.30 -4.07 -0.40
N GLU A 861 10.68 -3.31 -1.42
CA GLU A 861 9.94 -2.13 -1.86
C GLU A 861 8.57 -2.49 -2.46
N ARG A 862 8.47 -3.64 -3.14
CA ARG A 862 7.21 -4.15 -3.69
C ARG A 862 6.22 -4.53 -2.59
N HIS A 863 6.69 -5.23 -1.55
CA HIS A 863 5.90 -5.52 -0.35
C HIS A 863 5.46 -4.22 0.33
N LEU A 864 6.36 -3.24 0.47
CA LEU A 864 6.00 -1.92 1.01
C LEU A 864 4.87 -1.24 0.21
N LEU A 865 4.94 -1.24 -1.12
CA LEU A 865 3.90 -0.63 -1.95
C LEU A 865 2.55 -1.35 -1.82
N ARG A 866 2.54 -2.67 -1.61
CA ARG A 866 1.29 -3.40 -1.26
C ARG A 866 0.73 -2.97 0.08
N VAL A 867 1.58 -2.87 1.12
CA VAL A 867 1.18 -2.35 2.45
C VAL A 867 0.57 -0.94 2.33
N LEU A 868 1.12 -0.11 1.45
CA LEU A 868 0.64 1.24 1.15
C LEU A 868 -0.54 1.29 0.15
N ARG A 869 -1.04 0.14 -0.31
CA ARG A 869 -2.14 0.01 -1.29
C ARG A 869 -1.88 0.77 -2.60
N LEU A 870 -0.70 0.53 -3.17
CA LEU A 870 -0.21 1.13 -4.40
C LEU A 870 0.22 0.06 -5.41
N PRO A 871 0.11 0.35 -6.71
CA PRO A 871 0.64 -0.54 -7.73
C PRO A 871 2.16 -0.64 -7.62
N TRP A 872 2.69 -1.82 -7.89
CA TRP A 872 4.12 -1.99 -8.11
C TRP A 872 4.49 -1.31 -9.42
N ILE A 873 5.37 -0.30 -9.33
CA ILE A 873 5.98 0.34 -10.50
C ILE A 873 7.48 0.16 -10.33
N ALA A 874 8.13 -0.55 -11.24
CA ALA A 874 9.57 -0.77 -11.16
C ALA A 874 10.33 0.58 -11.24
N PRO A 875 11.49 0.75 -10.58
CA PRO A 875 12.20 2.02 -10.47
C PRO A 875 12.46 2.73 -11.80
N GLN A 876 12.80 1.99 -12.86
CA GLN A 876 13.02 2.52 -14.21
C GLN A 876 11.78 3.18 -14.85
N TYR A 877 10.58 2.91 -14.31
CA TYR A 877 9.32 3.49 -14.76
C TYR A 877 8.79 4.60 -13.83
N ARG A 878 9.64 5.19 -12.99
CA ARG A 878 9.27 6.29 -12.05
C ARG A 878 9.86 7.66 -12.44
N ASN A 879 10.21 7.82 -13.72
CA ASN A 879 10.78 9.04 -14.29
C ASN A 879 9.68 10.06 -14.59
N CYS A 880 9.07 10.63 -13.54
CA CYS A 880 7.90 11.50 -13.64
C CYS A 880 8.25 12.99 -13.91
N ASP A 881 9.54 13.33 -14.01
CA ASP A 881 10.12 14.68 -13.91
C ASP A 881 10.73 15.27 -15.20
#